data_AF-A0A6P5WKJ3-F1
#
_entry.id   AF-A0A6P5WKJ3-F1
#
_cell.length_a   1.000
_cell.length_b   1.000
_cell.length_c   1.000
_cell.angle_alpha   90.00
_cell.angle_beta   90.00
_cell.angle_gamma   90.00
#
_symmetry.space_group_name_H-M   'P 1'
#
loop_
_entity.id
_entity.type
_entity.pdbx_description
1 polymer ?
#
loop_
_entity_poly.entity_id
_entity_poly.type
_entity_poly.pdbx_seq_one_letter_code
_entity_poly.pdbx_strand_id
1 'polypeptide(L)'
;MAMESCHDVNDSVVSRGDASINGLVHIGDALKESEELDVDFLNEFDSYVEDIKDRLTISRMVSDSVIRGMVNAVEQEAADRIAQKESELVRLKKMVNPCHVGSDENEPLRSLIKHYESKIGVFSRLSNALFEHEKMLESFGNLKNAAKRQFKNLRIKIDQIRGHSSVRKINSVSELVGLGGILQEDEPEKWIDVDKTLDSLRITLDSVYEHADDIFYSSKASLCQWQLEREYREEVEQMVVSTCIRSLKEQFEERLWDQNVQSYGNENVNWIEKINEISSLRLELDAISKSLSNPETGMLNSNSSMEINSDLSNNKMTDHLHQRDSGNHVSSSASHWEGNGKHGELVITVPENLDAARLKLMSKEDLVNFFKTEMTKMKRDYDYKLLEMTEKYYSVKREYFKERVSSLPSRKDKEFDVLRKKIPDVIVKLDRILVENEKFPVLSNNNEKLIIFKDRLESLLSENHQLRDSLSNKKKEVNLLSSQVSDAIEKISQYSLTEENLLKKVENLEFAVEDAHIEAAISGDVYNCFIREAISQLKWISEVSEMERNIMKEIYELILKDASCNMSHASKSEFKDSDLESLIMEGLCTIMFREAFTEAKEKLHDLSMDVFEKERILTLEVAEKEKLQQQMLLGESVIDEKKKLLNETAAALAREKEKVMVASQELDILRDQTNQQQMIISKCNKESSVLKIKLLQALDKLEQNKVEICDLNLKLDQTVKDLRESNGEIRRLLVAAQEKESILSLVKANEDEHRKQMESIIILVEGLSEAVAGFECRVAEAMKRSNLRLENLSSQSGSLIQMANILKRKGLQYKQNLERRCSDLEKAETEVDLLGDEVEVLLGLLEKIYVGLDHYSPILKHYTGVMEILKLVRRELSGESTK
;
A
#
# COMPACT_ATOMS: atom_id res chain seq x y z
N MET A 1 -37.51 26.97 18.96
CA MET A 1 -37.88 27.74 17.76
C MET A 1 -37.29 27.04 16.55
N ALA A 2 -38.03 26.46 15.60
CA ALA A 2 -39.42 25.95 15.51
C ALA A 2 -39.30 24.74 14.55
N MET A 3 -39.83 23.53 14.76
CA MET A 3 -41.14 23.02 15.17
C MET A 3 -42.19 22.99 14.04
N GLU A 4 -42.67 21.77 13.73
CA GLU A 4 -43.83 21.37 12.89
C GLU A 4 -43.74 21.61 11.35
N SER A 5 -44.39 20.82 10.47
CA SER A 5 -45.42 19.76 10.64
C SER A 5 -45.28 18.64 9.59
N CYS A 6 -45.80 17.44 9.90
CA CYS A 6 -46.14 16.41 8.91
C CYS A 6 -47.52 16.69 8.25
N HIS A 7 -47.76 16.12 7.06
CA HIS A 7 -49.07 15.55 6.69
C HIS A 7 -48.97 14.62 5.46
N ASP A 8 -49.77 13.55 5.48
CA ASP A 8 -49.85 12.49 4.46
C ASP A 8 -50.62 12.85 3.17
N VAL A 9 -50.79 11.83 2.32
CA VAL A 9 -51.88 11.59 1.33
C VAL A 9 -51.50 11.82 -0.15
N ASN A 10 -51.15 10.73 -0.86
CA ASN A 10 -52.10 10.09 -1.79
C ASN A 10 -51.60 8.76 -2.39
N ASP A 11 -52.54 7.82 -2.51
CA ASP A 11 -52.41 6.60 -3.32
C ASP A 11 -52.37 6.91 -4.82
N SER A 12 -51.75 6.03 -5.62
CA SER A 12 -52.11 5.89 -7.03
C SER A 12 -52.11 4.42 -7.47
N VAL A 13 -53.31 3.96 -7.85
CA VAL A 13 -53.61 2.58 -8.24
C VAL A 13 -52.99 2.25 -9.60
N VAL A 14 -52.32 1.09 -9.70
CA VAL A 14 -51.86 0.55 -10.99
C VAL A 14 -53.05 -0.04 -11.74
N SER A 15 -53.52 0.69 -12.75
CA SER A 15 -54.51 0.18 -13.71
C SER A 15 -53.88 -0.83 -14.65
N ARG A 16 -54.22 -2.11 -14.50
CA ARG A 16 -53.79 -3.20 -15.40
C ARG A 16 -54.81 -3.32 -16.54
N GLY A 17 -54.37 -3.13 -17.77
CA GLY A 17 -55.26 -3.14 -18.93
C GLY A 17 -55.64 -4.56 -19.39
N ASP A 18 -56.94 -4.81 -19.56
CA ASP A 18 -57.45 -5.96 -20.30
C ASP A 18 -57.24 -5.78 -21.80
N ALA A 19 -56.79 -6.85 -22.47
CA ALA A 19 -56.80 -6.95 -23.92
C ALA A 19 -57.40 -8.30 -24.35
N SER A 20 -58.70 -8.27 -24.63
CA SER A 20 -59.46 -9.41 -25.14
C SER A 20 -58.93 -9.87 -26.51
N ILE A 21 -58.70 -11.17 -26.67
CA ILE A 21 -58.50 -11.82 -27.97
C ILE A 21 -59.80 -12.53 -28.35
N ASN A 22 -60.57 -11.91 -29.24
CA ASN A 22 -61.71 -12.56 -29.88
C ASN A 22 -61.22 -13.50 -30.99
N GLY A 23 -61.45 -14.80 -30.83
CA GLY A 23 -61.35 -15.77 -31.92
C GLY A 23 -62.67 -15.89 -32.67
N LEU A 24 -62.63 -15.95 -34.00
CA LEU A 24 -63.77 -16.35 -34.82
C LEU A 24 -63.31 -17.06 -36.12
N VAL A 25 -63.40 -18.39 -36.12
CA VAL A 25 -63.55 -19.20 -37.34
C VAL A 25 -64.61 -20.27 -37.03
N HIS A 26 -65.46 -20.56 -38.01
CA HIS A 26 -66.70 -21.34 -37.87
C HIS A 26 -66.66 -22.62 -38.73
N ILE A 27 -67.66 -23.50 -38.55
CA ILE A 27 -67.97 -24.76 -39.29
C ILE A 27 -67.19 -25.99 -38.74
N GLY A 28 -67.84 -27.12 -38.40
CA GLY A 28 -69.27 -27.47 -38.42
C GLY A 28 -69.58 -28.85 -37.79
N ASP A 29 -70.87 -29.18 -37.63
CA ASP A 29 -71.40 -30.34 -36.88
C ASP A 29 -70.99 -31.75 -37.37
N ALA A 30 -70.84 -32.71 -36.44
CA ALA A 30 -71.49 -34.04 -36.50
C ALA A 30 -71.37 -34.91 -35.21
N LEU A 31 -72.53 -35.31 -34.65
CA LEU A 31 -72.86 -36.55 -33.91
C LEU A 31 -72.07 -37.02 -32.64
N LYS A 32 -72.79 -36.91 -31.50
CA LYS A 32 -73.24 -37.97 -30.57
C LYS A 32 -72.29 -38.92 -29.80
N GLU A 33 -72.57 -38.95 -28.48
CA GLU A 33 -72.66 -40.14 -27.57
C GLU A 33 -71.38 -40.87 -27.10
N SER A 34 -70.88 -40.45 -25.93
CA SER A 34 -70.38 -41.31 -24.82
C SER A 34 -70.28 -40.43 -23.56
N GLU A 35 -71.21 -40.53 -22.61
CA GLU A 35 -71.13 -41.34 -21.37
C GLU A 35 -70.25 -40.72 -20.25
N GLU A 36 -70.86 -40.60 -19.07
CA GLU A 36 -70.35 -39.98 -17.85
C GLU A 36 -69.16 -40.78 -17.26
N LEU A 37 -67.93 -40.26 -17.35
CA LEU A 37 -66.76 -40.93 -16.75
C LEU A 37 -65.57 -40.02 -16.35
N ASP A 38 -65.74 -38.70 -16.29
CA ASP A 38 -64.61 -37.74 -16.14
C ASP A 38 -64.72 -36.75 -14.95
N VAL A 39 -65.79 -36.82 -14.14
CA VAL A 39 -66.03 -35.82 -13.07
C VAL A 39 -65.27 -36.12 -11.78
N ASP A 40 -65.07 -37.38 -11.41
CA ASP A 40 -64.37 -37.74 -10.16
C ASP A 40 -62.85 -37.51 -10.26
N PHE A 41 -62.23 -37.76 -11.42
CA PHE A 41 -60.79 -37.60 -11.62
C PHE A 41 -60.37 -36.12 -11.57
N LEU A 42 -61.20 -35.21 -12.10
CA LEU A 42 -61.00 -33.77 -12.00
C LEU A 42 -61.10 -33.27 -10.55
N ASN A 43 -62.09 -33.72 -9.78
CA ASN A 43 -62.23 -33.36 -8.37
C ASN A 43 -61.07 -33.87 -7.50
N GLU A 44 -60.56 -35.08 -7.77
CA GLU A 44 -59.39 -35.62 -7.05
C GLU A 44 -58.11 -34.84 -7.40
N PHE A 45 -57.96 -34.40 -8.65
CA PHE A 45 -56.84 -33.58 -9.08
C PHE A 45 -56.88 -32.15 -8.50
N ASP A 46 -58.05 -31.50 -8.46
CA ASP A 46 -58.23 -30.19 -7.83
C ASP A 46 -57.94 -30.26 -6.32
N SER A 47 -58.38 -31.32 -5.63
CA SER A 47 -58.06 -31.57 -4.23
C SER A 47 -56.55 -31.73 -3.99
N TYR A 48 -55.84 -32.41 -4.90
CA TYR A 48 -54.39 -32.60 -4.83
C TYR A 48 -53.61 -31.31 -5.11
N VAL A 49 -54.08 -30.47 -6.03
CA VAL A 49 -53.49 -29.16 -6.32
C VAL A 49 -53.67 -28.21 -5.12
N GLU A 50 -54.82 -28.25 -4.45
CA GLU A 50 -55.06 -27.43 -3.26
C GLU A 50 -54.22 -27.92 -2.04
N ASP A 51 -54.03 -29.24 -1.83
CA ASP A 51 -53.06 -29.74 -0.81
C ASP A 51 -51.63 -29.28 -1.09
N ILE A 52 -51.18 -29.33 -2.35
CA ILE A 52 -49.85 -28.82 -2.74
C ILE A 52 -49.73 -27.34 -2.39
N LYS A 53 -50.76 -26.54 -2.66
CA LYS A 53 -50.80 -25.09 -2.42
C LYS A 53 -50.85 -24.76 -0.92
N ASP A 54 -51.59 -25.52 -0.12
CA ASP A 54 -51.59 -25.40 1.34
C ASP A 54 -50.23 -25.78 1.92
N ARG A 55 -49.63 -26.89 1.47
CA ARG A 55 -48.28 -27.31 1.88
C ARG A 55 -47.21 -26.30 1.45
N LEU A 56 -47.34 -25.67 0.28
CA LEU A 56 -46.43 -24.60 -0.16
C LEU A 56 -46.58 -23.35 0.72
N THR A 57 -47.83 -23.01 1.09
CA THR A 57 -48.15 -21.87 1.98
C THR A 57 -47.60 -22.11 3.39
N ILE A 58 -47.80 -23.30 3.96
CA ILE A 58 -47.23 -23.71 5.24
C ILE A 58 -45.70 -23.70 5.17
N SER A 59 -45.10 -24.26 4.13
CA SER A 59 -43.64 -24.26 3.92
C SER A 59 -43.08 -22.83 3.90
N ARG A 60 -43.75 -21.91 3.20
CA ARG A 60 -43.40 -20.49 3.16
C ARG A 60 -43.57 -19.79 4.51
N MET A 61 -44.67 -20.04 5.23
CA MET A 61 -44.87 -19.50 6.57
C MET A 61 -43.82 -20.00 7.57
N VAL A 62 -43.40 -21.26 7.46
CA VAL A 62 -42.33 -21.85 8.28
C VAL A 62 -40.98 -21.24 7.89
N SER A 63 -40.64 -21.10 6.60
CA SER A 63 -39.39 -20.46 6.18
C SER A 63 -39.33 -19.00 6.61
N ASP A 64 -40.41 -18.23 6.44
CA ASP A 64 -40.48 -16.83 6.85
C ASP A 64 -40.41 -16.68 8.38
N SER A 65 -40.89 -17.67 9.14
CA SER A 65 -40.77 -17.71 10.61
C SER A 65 -39.35 -18.08 11.06
N VAL A 66 -38.70 -19.04 10.41
CA VAL A 66 -37.30 -19.42 10.69
C VAL A 66 -36.35 -18.29 10.34
N ILE A 67 -36.49 -17.68 9.15
CA ILE A 67 -35.70 -16.52 8.72
C ILE A 67 -35.88 -15.36 9.68
N ARG A 68 -37.12 -15.05 10.09
CA ARG A 68 -37.39 -14.00 11.09
C ARG A 68 -36.79 -14.32 12.46
N GLY A 69 -36.84 -15.58 12.89
CA GLY A 69 -36.17 -16.04 14.12
C GLY A 69 -34.65 -15.85 14.06
N MET A 70 -34.03 -16.18 12.93
CA MET A 70 -32.58 -15.97 12.70
C MET A 70 -32.23 -14.47 12.64
N VAL A 71 -33.01 -13.66 11.91
CA VAL A 71 -32.80 -12.21 11.82
C VAL A 71 -32.91 -11.56 13.20
N ASN A 72 -33.95 -11.87 13.97
CA ASN A 72 -34.13 -11.33 15.32
C ASN A 72 -32.99 -11.77 16.27
N ALA A 73 -32.47 -12.99 16.13
CA ALA A 73 -31.33 -13.46 16.93
C ALA A 73 -30.04 -12.71 16.58
N VAL A 74 -29.78 -12.47 15.28
CA VAL A 74 -28.64 -11.68 14.81
C VAL A 74 -28.77 -10.21 15.20
N GLU A 75 -29.98 -9.65 15.15
CA GLU A 75 -30.28 -8.28 15.58
C GLU A 75 -30.03 -8.10 17.09
N GLN A 76 -30.47 -9.06 17.92
CA GLN A 76 -30.18 -9.06 19.36
C GLN A 76 -28.68 -9.21 19.64
N GLU A 77 -27.98 -10.12 18.96
CA GLU A 77 -26.53 -10.29 19.12
C GLU A 77 -25.77 -9.02 18.70
N ALA A 78 -26.19 -8.35 17.63
CA ALA A 78 -25.62 -7.09 17.19
C ALA A 78 -25.88 -5.97 18.22
N ALA A 79 -27.10 -5.87 18.76
CA ALA A 79 -27.44 -4.90 19.80
C ALA A 79 -26.61 -5.11 21.09
N ASP A 80 -26.47 -6.37 21.54
CA ASP A 80 -25.67 -6.71 22.72
C ASP A 80 -24.17 -6.40 22.51
N ARG A 81 -23.63 -6.69 21.32
CA ARG A 81 -22.25 -6.32 20.93
C ARG A 81 -22.05 -4.80 20.87
N ILE A 82 -23.03 -4.04 20.38
CA ILE A 82 -22.99 -2.57 20.36
C ILE A 82 -23.01 -2.04 21.80
N ALA A 83 -23.94 -2.48 22.64
CA ALA A 83 -24.01 -2.07 24.05
C ALA A 83 -22.71 -2.41 24.82
N GLN A 84 -22.11 -3.58 24.56
CA GLN A 84 -20.79 -3.92 25.10
C GLN A 84 -19.73 -2.90 24.64
N LYS A 85 -19.66 -2.59 23.34
CA LYS A 85 -18.68 -1.63 22.80
C LYS A 85 -18.90 -0.20 23.27
N GLU A 86 -20.14 0.23 23.47
CA GLU A 86 -20.46 1.51 24.09
C GLU A 86 -20.01 1.56 25.55
N SER A 87 -20.17 0.48 26.31
CA SER A 87 -19.66 0.39 27.69
C SER A 87 -18.11 0.46 27.74
N GLU A 88 -17.43 -0.17 26.77
CA GLU A 88 -15.98 -0.06 26.60
C GLU A 88 -15.55 1.36 26.24
N LEU A 89 -16.27 2.04 25.33
CA LEU A 89 -16.03 3.44 24.97
C LEU A 89 -16.26 4.40 26.15
N VAL A 90 -17.30 4.19 26.97
CA VAL A 90 -17.52 4.97 28.20
C VAL A 90 -16.38 4.74 29.19
N ARG A 91 -15.88 3.51 29.34
CA ARG A 91 -14.71 3.21 30.17
C ARG A 91 -13.44 3.88 29.64
N LEU A 92 -13.23 3.86 28.32
CA LEU A 92 -12.09 4.50 27.67
C LEU A 92 -12.16 6.03 27.80
N LYS A 93 -13.33 6.63 27.56
CA LYS A 93 -13.58 8.08 27.73
C LYS A 93 -13.37 8.54 29.17
N LYS A 94 -13.74 7.71 30.16
CA LYS A 94 -13.45 7.97 31.58
C LYS A 94 -11.96 7.89 31.91
N MET A 95 -11.18 7.12 31.14
CA MET A 95 -9.72 7.00 31.28
C MET A 95 -8.94 8.10 30.52
N VAL A 96 -9.60 8.80 29.59
CA VAL A 96 -9.04 9.86 28.72
C VAL A 96 -9.29 11.29 29.26
N ASN A 97 -9.91 11.45 30.43
CA ASN A 97 -10.16 12.76 31.06
C ASN A 97 -9.14 13.11 32.18
N PRO A 98 -8.06 13.86 31.90
CA PRO A 98 -7.61 14.95 32.75
C PRO A 98 -8.59 16.13 32.64
N CYS A 99 -8.75 16.92 33.69
CA CYS A 99 -9.78 17.96 33.76
C CYS A 99 -9.51 19.13 32.80
N HIS A 100 -10.41 19.36 31.84
CA HIS A 100 -10.46 20.61 31.09
C HIS A 100 -11.46 21.58 31.76
N VAL A 101 -10.95 22.67 32.33
CA VAL A 101 -11.71 23.86 32.71
C VAL A 101 -10.90 25.07 32.25
N GLY A 102 -11.51 25.95 31.47
CA GLY A 102 -10.86 27.15 30.93
C GLY A 102 -10.78 27.12 29.41
N SER A 103 -11.87 27.52 28.77
CA SER A 103 -11.90 27.89 27.36
C SER A 103 -11.22 29.25 27.17
N ASP A 104 -10.37 29.38 26.16
CA ASP A 104 -10.55 30.48 25.21
C ASP A 104 -10.17 30.01 23.80
N GLU A 105 -10.92 30.48 22.80
CA GLU A 105 -10.69 30.14 21.40
C GLU A 105 -9.70 31.12 20.80
N ASN A 106 -8.71 30.65 20.03
CA ASN A 106 -8.41 31.09 18.65
C ASN A 106 -7.03 30.59 18.13
N GLU A 107 -6.90 30.62 16.80
CA GLU A 107 -5.65 30.55 16.02
C GLU A 107 -4.95 29.18 15.85
N PRO A 108 -5.28 28.42 14.78
CA PRO A 108 -4.61 27.17 14.46
C PRO A 108 -3.38 27.33 13.54
N LEU A 109 -2.37 26.49 13.80
CA LEU A 109 -1.43 25.90 12.81
C LEU A 109 -0.46 26.84 12.05
N ARG A 110 0.68 27.21 12.66
CA ARG A 110 1.86 27.66 11.87
C ARG A 110 3.28 27.31 12.39
N SER A 111 3.45 26.34 13.30
CA SER A 111 4.75 26.07 13.96
C SER A 111 5.28 24.62 13.92
N LEU A 112 4.64 23.68 13.21
CA LEU A 112 4.94 22.24 13.32
C LEU A 112 6.10 21.70 12.43
N ILE A 113 7.07 22.52 11.99
CA ILE A 113 8.15 22.04 11.08
C ILE A 113 9.56 22.54 11.49
N LYS A 114 9.85 22.65 12.80
CA LYS A 114 11.20 23.05 13.28
C LYS A 114 11.73 22.34 14.55
N HIS A 115 11.35 21.09 14.82
CA HIS A 115 12.02 20.31 15.88
C HIS A 115 12.30 18.85 15.48
N TYR A 116 13.33 18.67 14.66
CA TYR A 116 14.04 17.39 14.50
C TYR A 116 15.55 17.57 14.75
N GLU A 117 15.90 18.19 15.88
CA GLU A 117 17.29 18.29 16.33
C GLU A 117 17.39 18.18 17.86
N SER A 118 18.29 17.29 18.30
CA SER A 118 18.68 17.02 19.69
C SER A 118 17.57 16.66 20.70
N LYS A 119 17.05 15.43 20.62
CA LYS A 119 16.25 14.82 21.71
C LYS A 119 17.02 14.69 23.06
N ILE A 120 18.34 14.89 23.08
CA ILE A 120 19.17 14.79 24.31
C ILE A 120 19.26 16.13 25.04
N GLY A 121 19.29 17.26 24.33
CA GLY A 121 19.42 18.60 24.95
C GLY A 121 18.14 19.15 25.60
N VAL A 122 17.00 18.48 25.42
CA VAL A 122 15.70 18.91 25.95
C VAL A 122 15.47 18.37 27.38
N PHE A 123 15.89 17.14 27.67
CA PHE A 123 15.80 16.56 29.02
C PHE A 123 16.69 17.29 30.02
N SER A 124 17.91 17.69 29.64
CA SER A 124 18.81 18.45 30.52
C SER A 124 18.27 19.84 30.85
N ARG A 125 17.65 20.53 29.88
CA ARG A 125 17.00 21.84 30.11
C ARG A 125 15.79 21.74 31.05
N LEU A 126 15.01 20.65 30.99
CA LEU A 126 13.88 20.47 31.90
C LEU A 126 14.30 20.10 33.32
N SER A 127 15.31 19.23 33.47
CA SER A 127 15.87 18.90 34.79
C SER A 127 16.40 20.16 35.47
N ASN A 128 17.13 21.01 34.74
CA ASN A 128 17.55 22.32 35.24
C ASN A 128 16.37 23.24 35.58
N ALA A 129 15.29 23.26 34.78
CA ALA A 129 14.13 24.11 35.06
C ALA A 129 13.40 23.72 36.34
N LEU A 130 13.26 22.41 36.62
CA LEU A 130 12.72 21.91 37.90
C LEU A 130 13.63 22.25 39.08
N PHE A 131 14.94 22.05 38.92
CA PHE A 131 15.93 22.36 39.96
C PHE A 131 16.00 23.86 40.30
N GLU A 132 15.99 24.73 39.28
CA GLU A 132 15.96 26.18 39.51
C GLU A 132 14.60 26.66 40.09
N HIS A 133 13.48 26.00 39.78
CA HIS A 133 12.18 26.30 40.42
C HIS A 133 12.20 25.98 41.91
N GLU A 134 12.76 24.83 42.29
CA GLU A 134 12.90 24.41 43.69
C GLU A 134 13.84 25.32 44.49
N LYS A 135 14.97 25.70 43.88
CA LYS A 135 15.93 26.69 44.42
C LYS A 135 15.33 28.10 44.55
N MET A 136 14.49 28.53 43.59
CA MET A 136 13.74 29.78 43.73
C MET A 136 12.76 29.73 44.91
N LEU A 137 12.03 28.63 45.08
CA LEU A 137 11.09 28.43 46.19
C LEU A 137 11.80 28.47 47.55
N GLU A 138 12.99 27.87 47.67
CA GLU A 138 13.82 27.95 48.87
C GLU A 138 14.35 29.38 49.13
N SER A 139 14.83 30.07 48.09
CA SER A 139 15.25 31.48 48.21
C SER A 139 14.11 32.42 48.64
N PHE A 140 12.89 32.16 48.16
CA PHE A 140 11.70 32.92 48.52
C PHE A 140 11.29 32.66 49.96
N GLY A 141 11.33 31.40 50.41
CA GLY A 141 11.15 31.04 51.82
C GLY A 141 12.18 31.70 52.74
N ASN A 142 13.44 31.78 52.32
CA ASN A 142 14.48 32.49 53.05
C ASN A 142 14.23 34.01 53.12
N LEU A 143 13.78 34.64 52.02
CA LEU A 143 13.38 36.05 51.99
C LEU A 143 12.18 36.34 52.92
N LYS A 144 11.14 35.50 52.87
CA LYS A 144 9.96 35.53 53.75
C LYS A 144 10.36 35.45 55.23
N ASN A 145 11.29 34.55 55.56
CA ASN A 145 11.85 34.42 56.90
C ASN A 145 12.70 35.64 57.32
N ALA A 146 13.51 36.20 56.42
CA ALA A 146 14.32 37.39 56.70
C ALA A 146 13.45 38.62 56.94
N ALA A 147 12.43 38.87 56.11
CA ALA A 147 11.48 39.97 56.28
C ALA A 147 10.72 39.87 57.61
N LYS A 148 10.26 38.66 57.99
CA LYS A 148 9.62 38.42 59.30
C LYS A 148 10.54 38.69 60.49
N ARG A 149 11.86 38.46 60.37
CA ARG A 149 12.85 38.88 61.40
C ARG A 149 13.01 40.39 61.45
N GLN A 150 13.11 41.06 60.29
CA GLN A 150 13.23 42.54 60.25
C GLN A 150 11.99 43.22 60.84
N PHE A 151 10.78 42.70 60.58
CA PHE A 151 9.55 43.18 61.20
C PHE A 151 9.54 43.05 62.73
N LYS A 152 10.01 41.92 63.27
CA LYS A 152 10.17 41.73 64.72
C LYS A 152 11.18 42.72 65.31
N ASN A 153 12.32 42.93 64.65
CA ASN A 153 13.32 43.90 65.08
C ASN A 153 12.80 45.33 65.03
N LEU A 154 11.99 45.68 64.02
CA LEU A 154 11.35 46.99 63.90
C LEU A 154 10.36 47.24 65.04
N ARG A 155 9.50 46.26 65.37
CA ARG A 155 8.61 46.34 66.54
C ARG A 155 9.41 46.53 67.84
N ILE A 156 10.46 45.73 68.07
CA ILE A 156 11.32 45.88 69.27
C ILE A 156 11.95 47.28 69.35
N LYS A 157 12.41 47.86 68.24
CA LYS A 157 12.95 49.23 68.22
C LYS A 157 11.88 50.29 68.49
N ILE A 158 10.67 50.12 67.96
CA ILE A 158 9.52 51.00 68.24
C ILE A 158 9.14 50.92 69.73
N ASP A 159 9.09 49.72 70.30
CA ASP A 159 8.82 49.49 71.73
C ASP A 159 9.90 50.12 72.64
N GLN A 160 11.18 50.07 72.22
CA GLN A 160 12.27 50.77 72.91
C GLN A 160 12.09 52.29 72.88
N ILE A 161 11.78 52.88 71.71
CA ILE A 161 11.54 54.33 71.58
C ILE A 161 10.34 54.76 72.44
N ARG A 162 9.25 53.98 72.44
CA ARG A 162 8.09 54.15 73.33
C ARG A 162 8.47 54.10 74.81
N GLY A 163 9.38 53.20 75.20
CA GLY A 163 9.90 53.12 76.57
C GLY A 163 10.77 54.31 77.00
N HIS A 164 11.45 54.97 76.05
CA HIS A 164 12.35 56.10 76.33
C HIS A 164 11.65 57.47 76.38
N SER A 165 10.40 57.62 75.94
CA SER A 165 9.68 58.91 75.99
C SER A 165 9.20 59.30 77.40
N SER A 166 9.11 58.35 78.34
CA SER A 166 8.75 58.64 79.73
C SER A 166 9.88 59.34 80.50
N VAL A 167 10.04 60.65 80.29
CA VAL A 167 11.04 61.48 80.98
C VAL A 167 10.82 61.42 82.50
N ARG A 168 11.70 60.68 83.17
CA ARG A 168 11.76 60.56 84.63
C ARG A 168 12.08 61.94 85.25
N LYS A 169 11.03 62.63 85.68
CA LYS A 169 11.11 63.93 86.37
C LYS A 169 11.92 63.80 87.66
N ILE A 170 13.15 64.31 87.66
CA ILE A 170 13.99 64.41 88.86
C ILE A 170 13.47 65.60 89.68
N ASN A 171 12.87 65.32 90.83
CA ASN A 171 12.34 66.36 91.72
C ASN A 171 13.45 66.96 92.59
N SER A 172 13.67 68.26 92.48
CA SER A 172 14.39 69.05 93.49
C SER A 172 13.72 70.41 93.73
N VAL A 173 13.03 70.51 94.87
CA VAL A 173 12.79 71.72 95.68
C VAL A 173 12.09 72.92 95.01
N SER A 174 10.82 73.15 95.34
CA SER A 174 10.38 74.26 96.23
C SER A 174 8.84 74.29 96.33
N GLU A 175 8.31 74.86 97.41
CA GLU A 175 6.87 74.95 97.67
C GLU A 175 6.16 76.07 96.88
N LEU A 176 4.82 75.92 96.85
CA LEU A 176 3.82 76.99 96.95
C LEU A 176 3.13 77.51 95.66
N VAL A 177 1.82 77.23 95.62
CA VAL A 177 0.73 77.93 94.89
C VAL A 177 0.75 77.90 93.35
N GLY A 178 -0.10 77.01 92.82
CA GLY A 178 -1.32 77.44 92.11
C GLY A 178 -1.15 78.24 90.81
N LEU A 179 -1.15 77.52 89.68
CA LEU A 179 -2.05 77.73 88.55
C LEU A 179 -1.94 76.54 87.61
N GLY A 180 -2.99 75.71 87.56
CA GLY A 180 -3.08 74.62 86.59
C GLY A 180 -3.65 75.13 85.27
N GLY A 181 -3.13 74.64 84.15
CA GLY A 181 -3.74 74.83 82.84
C GLY A 181 -2.74 74.99 81.69
N ILE A 182 -2.92 74.11 80.68
CA ILE A 182 -2.35 74.13 79.33
C ILE A 182 -1.05 73.30 79.17
N LEU A 183 -1.08 72.43 78.15
CA LEU A 183 -0.19 71.30 77.82
C LEU A 183 -0.54 69.97 78.48
N GLN A 184 -1.68 69.42 78.05
CA GLN A 184 -1.92 67.98 78.04
C GLN A 184 -1.31 67.44 76.74
N GLU A 185 -0.26 66.61 76.83
CA GLU A 185 0.42 66.06 75.65
C GLU A 185 -0.33 64.82 75.13
N ASP A 186 -0.92 64.94 73.94
CA ASP A 186 -1.56 63.85 73.19
C ASP A 186 -0.52 62.89 72.57
N GLU A 187 0.37 62.33 73.40
CA GLU A 187 1.32 61.28 72.99
C GLU A 187 0.69 59.89 72.75
N PRO A 188 -0.32 59.39 73.51
CA PRO A 188 -0.69 57.97 73.41
C PRO A 188 -1.47 57.60 72.14
N GLU A 189 -2.28 58.50 71.56
CA GLU A 189 -3.04 58.17 70.33
C GLU A 189 -2.15 57.98 69.10
N LYS A 190 -1.06 58.76 68.98
CA LYS A 190 -0.13 58.65 67.84
C LYS A 190 0.54 57.28 67.76
N TRP A 191 0.93 56.72 68.91
CA TRP A 191 1.58 55.40 68.96
C TRP A 191 0.61 54.25 68.65
N ILE A 192 -0.68 54.41 68.94
CA ILE A 192 -1.73 53.43 68.58
C ILE A 192 -1.90 53.38 67.05
N ASP A 193 -1.86 54.52 66.37
CA ASP A 193 -1.94 54.55 64.90
C ASP A 193 -0.66 54.02 64.21
N VAL A 194 0.51 54.19 64.83
CA VAL A 194 1.76 53.52 64.41
C VAL A 194 1.65 52.00 64.56
N ASP A 195 1.06 51.48 65.64
CA ASP A 195 0.86 50.03 65.80
C ASP A 195 -0.16 49.48 64.78
N LYS A 196 -1.28 50.18 64.56
CA LYS A 196 -2.28 49.80 63.53
C LYS A 196 -1.68 49.77 62.13
N THR A 197 -0.86 50.76 61.77
CA THR A 197 -0.20 50.79 60.45
C THR A 197 0.87 49.72 60.32
N LEU A 198 1.62 49.42 61.39
CA LEU A 198 2.58 48.30 61.41
C LEU A 198 1.90 46.93 61.27
N ASP A 199 0.80 46.69 61.99
CA ASP A 199 0.04 45.44 61.87
C ASP A 199 -0.69 45.35 60.52
N SER A 200 -1.22 46.46 59.99
CA SER A 200 -1.79 46.49 58.63
C SER A 200 -0.74 46.15 57.57
N LEU A 201 0.45 46.74 57.65
CA LEU A 201 1.57 46.46 56.73
C LEU A 201 2.03 44.99 56.85
N ARG A 202 2.03 44.43 58.06
CA ARG A 202 2.30 43.00 58.29
C ARG A 202 1.24 42.11 57.63
N ILE A 203 -0.04 42.41 57.78
CA ILE A 203 -1.14 41.66 57.14
C ILE A 203 -1.03 41.73 55.62
N THR A 204 -0.74 42.91 55.06
CA THR A 204 -0.48 43.07 53.62
C THR A 204 0.72 42.22 53.17
N LEU A 205 1.81 42.21 53.94
CA LEU A 205 3.00 41.43 53.60
C LEU A 205 2.76 39.92 53.70
N ASP A 206 2.07 39.45 54.75
CA ASP A 206 1.68 38.04 54.88
C ASP A 206 0.73 37.61 53.74
N SER A 207 -0.20 38.46 53.30
CA SER A 207 -1.07 38.21 52.13
C SER A 207 -0.30 38.16 50.80
N VAL A 208 0.67 39.04 50.59
CA VAL A 208 1.56 39.00 49.41
C VAL A 208 2.39 37.72 49.39
N TYR A 209 2.83 37.23 50.56
CA TYR A 209 3.52 35.95 50.65
C TYR A 209 2.63 34.76 50.31
N GLU A 210 1.38 34.71 50.77
CA GLU A 210 0.47 33.61 50.38
C GLU A 210 0.14 33.64 48.88
N HIS A 211 -0.13 34.83 48.31
CA HIS A 211 -0.40 34.93 46.88
C HIS A 211 0.79 34.50 46.02
N ALA A 212 2.02 34.83 46.45
CA ALA A 212 3.23 34.36 45.78
C ALA A 212 3.45 32.85 45.96
N ASP A 213 3.24 32.30 47.16
CA ASP A 213 3.33 30.85 47.39
C ASP A 213 2.34 30.09 46.49
N ASP A 214 1.08 30.57 46.37
CA ASP A 214 0.08 30.00 45.45
C ASP A 214 0.57 30.02 43.98
N ILE A 215 1.16 31.12 43.51
CA ILE A 215 1.74 31.23 42.15
C ILE A 215 2.90 30.23 41.97
N PHE A 216 3.73 30.02 42.99
CA PHE A 216 4.81 29.03 42.95
C PHE A 216 4.27 27.59 42.94
N TYR A 217 3.26 27.27 43.75
CA TYR A 217 2.62 25.95 43.76
C TYR A 217 1.87 25.65 42.45
N SER A 218 1.12 26.61 41.91
CA SER A 218 0.40 26.43 40.64
C SER A 218 1.36 26.30 39.46
N SER A 219 2.46 27.08 39.42
CA SER A 219 3.48 26.93 38.37
C SER A 219 4.25 25.59 38.48
N LYS A 220 4.53 25.09 39.68
CA LYS A 220 5.10 23.73 39.87
C LYS A 220 4.12 22.65 39.38
N ALA A 221 2.83 22.77 39.71
CA ALA A 221 1.79 21.84 39.27
C ALA A 221 1.65 21.82 37.73
N SER A 222 1.59 22.98 37.08
CA SER A 222 1.53 23.07 35.60
C SER A 222 2.78 22.50 34.94
N LEU A 223 3.98 22.71 35.51
CA LEU A 223 5.22 22.15 34.97
C LEU A 223 5.23 20.61 35.06
N CYS A 224 4.80 20.04 36.19
CA CYS A 224 4.66 18.59 36.36
C CYS A 224 3.59 17.99 35.43
N GLN A 225 2.44 18.65 35.26
CA GLN A 225 1.39 18.21 34.34
C GLN A 225 1.90 18.18 32.89
N TRP A 226 2.56 19.26 32.45
CA TRP A 226 3.11 19.35 31.10
C TRP A 226 4.20 18.31 30.82
N GLN A 227 5.00 17.95 31.84
CA GLN A 227 5.95 16.84 31.73
C GLN A 227 5.24 15.49 31.56
N LEU A 228 4.21 15.22 32.37
CA LEU A 228 3.42 13.99 32.27
C LEU A 228 2.74 13.87 30.89
N GLU A 229 2.14 14.95 30.38
CA GLU A 229 1.54 15.02 29.04
C GLU A 229 2.56 14.80 27.91
N ARG A 230 3.82 15.23 28.11
CA ARG A 230 4.90 14.98 27.16
C ARG A 230 5.35 13.52 27.17
N GLU A 231 5.53 12.92 28.35
CA GLU A 231 5.91 11.51 28.48
C GLU A 231 4.84 10.61 27.85
N TYR A 232 3.55 10.87 28.14
CA TYR A 232 2.42 10.17 27.51
C TYR A 232 2.39 10.37 25.98
N ARG A 233 2.74 11.56 25.50
CA ARG A 233 2.83 11.84 24.05
C ARG A 233 3.96 11.06 23.39
N GLU A 234 5.15 11.01 23.98
CA GLU A 234 6.26 10.21 23.43
C GLU A 234 5.93 8.70 23.44
N GLU A 235 5.24 8.19 24.46
CA GLU A 235 4.77 6.80 24.51
C GLU A 235 3.73 6.50 23.41
N VAL A 236 2.76 7.39 23.20
CA VAL A 236 1.78 7.28 22.11
C VAL A 236 2.45 7.39 20.74
N GLU A 237 3.38 8.34 20.54
CA GLU A 237 4.16 8.45 19.30
C GLU A 237 4.96 7.17 19.02
N GLN A 238 5.62 6.60 20.05
CA GLN A 238 6.36 5.35 19.93
C GLN A 238 5.43 4.16 19.61
N MET A 239 4.25 4.10 20.22
CA MET A 239 3.24 3.06 19.95
C MET A 239 2.69 3.16 18.52
N VAL A 240 2.40 4.37 18.03
CA VAL A 240 1.94 4.63 16.66
C VAL A 240 3.04 4.28 15.66
N VAL A 241 4.27 4.76 15.85
CA VAL A 241 5.41 4.45 14.96
C VAL A 241 5.68 2.95 14.92
N SER A 242 5.67 2.27 16.08
CA SER A 242 5.83 0.80 16.16
C SER A 242 4.71 0.07 15.40
N THR A 243 3.46 0.52 15.55
CA THR A 243 2.29 -0.06 14.87
C THR A 243 2.32 0.19 13.36
N CYS A 244 2.72 1.38 12.91
CA CYS A 244 2.90 1.69 11.50
C CYS A 244 4.02 0.85 10.87
N ILE A 245 5.19 0.75 11.51
CA ILE A 245 6.31 -0.08 11.02
C ILE A 245 5.90 -1.56 10.96
N ARG A 246 5.21 -2.05 11.99
CA ARG A 246 4.71 -3.42 12.06
C ARG A 246 3.69 -3.70 10.96
N SER A 247 2.69 -2.84 10.76
CA SER A 247 1.70 -2.98 9.68
C SER A 247 2.34 -2.90 8.30
N LEU A 248 3.34 -2.02 8.12
CA LEU A 248 4.09 -1.95 6.86
C LEU A 248 4.83 -3.26 6.59
N LYS A 249 5.47 -3.83 7.62
CA LYS A 249 6.16 -5.12 7.55
C LYS A 249 5.18 -6.25 7.23
N GLU A 250 4.07 -6.34 7.94
CA GLU A 250 3.00 -7.33 7.72
C GLU A 250 2.48 -7.26 6.26
N GLN A 251 2.22 -6.06 5.73
CA GLN A 251 1.81 -5.85 4.33
C GLN A 251 2.91 -6.19 3.30
N PHE A 252 4.19 -5.99 3.63
CA PHE A 252 5.30 -6.39 2.76
C PHE A 252 5.50 -7.90 2.76
N GLU A 253 5.35 -8.57 3.91
CA GLU A 253 5.37 -10.03 4.01
C GLU A 253 4.16 -10.63 3.26
N GLU A 254 2.95 -10.11 3.43
CA GLU A 254 1.74 -10.52 2.70
C GLU A 254 1.92 -10.38 1.17
N ARG A 255 2.36 -9.22 0.67
CA ARG A 255 2.64 -9.05 -0.77
C ARG A 255 3.76 -9.96 -1.29
N LEU A 256 4.77 -10.25 -0.47
CA LEU A 256 5.81 -11.20 -0.85
C LEU A 256 5.23 -12.62 -0.94
N TRP A 257 4.40 -13.04 0.01
CA TRP A 257 3.71 -14.33 -0.03
C TRP A 257 2.77 -14.43 -1.24
N ASP A 258 1.95 -13.40 -1.52
CA ASP A 258 1.07 -13.35 -2.69
C ASP A 258 1.85 -13.43 -4.00
N GLN A 259 2.95 -12.66 -4.14
CA GLN A 259 3.82 -12.72 -5.31
C GLN A 259 4.54 -14.07 -5.45
N ASN A 260 4.90 -14.71 -4.34
CA ASN A 260 5.52 -16.03 -4.35
C ASN A 260 4.50 -17.13 -4.72
N VAL A 261 3.25 -17.01 -4.26
CA VAL A 261 2.13 -17.88 -4.67
C VAL A 261 1.77 -17.67 -6.15
N GLN A 262 1.82 -16.44 -6.66
CA GLN A 262 1.63 -16.16 -8.10
C GLN A 262 2.78 -16.68 -8.98
N SER A 263 4.02 -16.73 -8.48
CA SER A 263 5.19 -17.16 -9.27
C SER A 263 5.51 -18.66 -9.17
N TYR A 264 5.04 -19.33 -8.12
CA TYR A 264 5.04 -20.79 -7.95
C TYR A 264 3.66 -21.44 -8.20
N GLY A 265 2.68 -20.66 -8.65
CA GLY A 265 1.43 -21.19 -9.19
C GLY A 265 1.69 -22.18 -10.33
N ASN A 266 0.81 -23.18 -10.44
CA ASN A 266 0.93 -24.40 -11.26
C ASN A 266 1.29 -24.18 -12.76
N GLU A 267 1.21 -22.94 -13.24
CA GLU A 267 1.51 -22.54 -14.61
C GLU A 267 3.00 -22.60 -14.95
N ASN A 268 3.91 -22.28 -14.03
CA ASN A 268 5.35 -22.14 -14.34
C ASN A 268 6.03 -23.50 -14.63
N VAL A 269 5.67 -24.54 -13.88
CA VAL A 269 6.09 -25.93 -14.16
C VAL A 269 5.52 -26.40 -15.51
N ASN A 270 4.26 -26.08 -15.77
CA ASN A 270 3.53 -26.43 -16.98
C ASN A 270 4.12 -25.74 -18.24
N TRP A 271 4.70 -24.55 -18.12
CA TRP A 271 5.41 -23.88 -19.21
C TRP A 271 6.74 -24.58 -19.56
N ILE A 272 7.51 -25.04 -18.58
CA ILE A 272 8.75 -25.80 -18.82
C ILE A 272 8.45 -27.17 -19.43
N GLU A 273 7.40 -27.84 -18.96
CA GLU A 273 6.91 -29.10 -19.53
C GLU A 273 6.49 -28.92 -21.00
N LYS A 274 5.69 -27.89 -21.30
CA LYS A 274 5.32 -27.51 -22.69
C LYS A 274 6.52 -27.14 -23.57
N ILE A 275 7.55 -26.50 -23.05
CA ILE A 275 8.78 -26.21 -23.82
C ILE A 275 9.54 -27.50 -24.14
N ASN A 276 9.55 -28.47 -23.23
CA ASN A 276 10.12 -29.80 -23.47
C ASN A 276 9.29 -30.60 -24.50
N GLU A 277 7.96 -30.54 -24.43
CA GLU A 277 7.07 -31.13 -25.46
C GLU A 277 7.26 -30.49 -26.84
N ILE A 278 7.36 -29.16 -26.93
CA ILE A 278 7.67 -28.45 -28.18
C ILE A 278 9.04 -28.89 -28.72
N SER A 279 10.01 -29.14 -27.83
CA SER A 279 11.34 -29.64 -28.21
C SER A 279 11.31 -31.10 -28.69
N SER A 280 10.51 -31.99 -28.09
CA SER A 280 10.37 -33.37 -28.58
C SER A 280 9.64 -33.42 -29.91
N LEU A 281 8.53 -32.68 -30.05
CA LEU A 281 7.79 -32.53 -31.31
C LEU A 281 8.67 -32.00 -32.44
N ARG A 282 9.58 -31.06 -32.14
CA ARG A 282 10.58 -30.56 -33.11
C ARG A 282 11.54 -31.65 -33.55
N LEU A 283 12.03 -32.49 -32.64
CA LEU A 283 12.94 -33.61 -32.94
C LEU A 283 12.24 -34.71 -33.75
N GLU A 284 11.01 -35.06 -33.40
CA GLU A 284 10.18 -36.01 -34.15
C GLU A 284 9.88 -35.50 -35.56
N LEU A 285 9.53 -34.22 -35.70
CA LEU A 285 9.25 -33.59 -36.99
C LEU A 285 10.49 -33.52 -37.88
N ASP A 286 11.69 -33.30 -37.32
CA ASP A 286 12.97 -33.39 -38.01
C ASP A 286 13.30 -34.84 -38.45
N ALA A 287 13.00 -35.84 -37.62
CA ALA A 287 13.14 -37.26 -38.00
C ALA A 287 12.19 -37.65 -39.15
N ILE A 288 10.95 -37.15 -39.14
CA ILE A 288 9.97 -37.31 -40.22
C ILE A 288 10.44 -36.58 -41.49
N SER A 289 10.99 -35.37 -41.36
CA SER A 289 11.58 -34.59 -42.47
C SER A 289 12.70 -35.36 -43.18
N LYS A 290 13.59 -35.99 -42.41
CA LYS A 290 14.69 -36.83 -42.91
C LYS A 290 14.15 -38.10 -43.59
N SER A 291 13.16 -38.76 -42.99
CA SER A 291 12.51 -39.94 -43.56
C SER A 291 11.81 -39.65 -44.91
N LEU A 292 11.15 -38.50 -45.03
CA LEU A 292 10.52 -38.04 -46.29
C LEU A 292 11.54 -37.65 -47.37
N SER A 293 12.79 -37.36 -46.99
CA SER A 293 13.81 -36.82 -47.89
C SER A 293 14.58 -37.88 -48.68
N ASN A 294 14.47 -39.17 -48.33
CA ASN A 294 15.13 -40.27 -49.05
C ASN A 294 14.26 -40.80 -50.21
N PRO A 295 14.70 -40.71 -51.49
CA PRO A 295 14.00 -41.29 -52.62
C PRO A 295 14.76 -42.52 -53.14
N GLU A 296 14.42 -43.72 -52.62
CA GLU A 296 14.92 -44.97 -53.21
C GLU A 296 13.77 -45.82 -53.73
N THR A 297 13.60 -45.79 -55.06
CA THR A 297 12.81 -46.77 -55.79
C THR A 297 13.70 -47.96 -56.11
N GLY A 298 13.32 -49.13 -55.59
CA GLY A 298 13.64 -50.41 -56.21
C GLY A 298 14.65 -51.29 -55.47
N MET A 299 14.15 -52.13 -54.58
CA MET A 299 14.32 -53.59 -54.69
C MET A 299 13.28 -54.31 -53.83
N LEU A 300 12.98 -55.56 -54.19
CA LEU A 300 12.03 -56.42 -53.49
C LEU A 300 12.64 -56.89 -52.15
N ASN A 301 11.83 -57.01 -51.08
CA ASN A 301 11.59 -58.29 -50.38
C ASN A 301 10.77 -58.18 -49.08
N SER A 302 9.94 -59.22 -48.85
CA SER A 302 9.48 -59.78 -47.57
C SER A 302 8.97 -58.88 -46.42
N ASN A 303 7.67 -59.03 -46.17
CA ASN A 303 6.99 -59.11 -44.87
C ASN A 303 7.87 -59.04 -43.60
N SER A 304 7.58 -58.07 -42.74
CA SER A 304 7.72 -58.20 -41.28
C SER A 304 6.63 -57.38 -40.58
N SER A 305 6.02 -57.97 -39.56
CA SER A 305 5.14 -57.43 -38.50
C SER A 305 5.38 -55.96 -38.09
N MET A 306 4.48 -55.22 -37.42
CA MET A 306 3.08 -55.31 -36.93
C MET A 306 2.91 -54.05 -36.03
N GLU A 307 1.68 -53.75 -35.60
CA GLU A 307 1.26 -52.85 -34.49
C GLU A 307 2.37 -52.45 -33.48
N ILE A 308 2.61 -51.16 -33.20
CA ILE A 308 1.76 -50.25 -32.41
C ILE A 308 1.36 -50.86 -31.06
N ASN A 309 2.15 -50.63 -30.00
CA ASN A 309 1.72 -49.81 -28.85
C ASN A 309 2.86 -49.60 -27.84
N SER A 310 2.74 -48.53 -27.06
CA SER A 310 3.73 -48.06 -26.10
C SER A 310 3.40 -48.45 -24.65
N ASP A 311 4.40 -48.24 -23.78
CA ASP A 311 4.31 -47.99 -22.32
C ASP A 311 3.73 -49.07 -21.39
N LEU A 312 4.52 -49.45 -20.37
CA LEU A 312 4.35 -48.88 -19.03
C LEU A 312 5.56 -49.19 -18.12
N SER A 313 5.79 -48.35 -17.12
CA SER A 313 6.90 -48.42 -16.16
C SER A 313 6.59 -49.25 -14.90
N ASN A 314 7.68 -49.64 -14.23
CA ASN A 314 7.83 -49.91 -12.79
C ASN A 314 7.56 -51.31 -12.17
N ASN A 315 8.61 -51.72 -11.42
CA ASN A 315 8.61 -52.50 -10.17
C ASN A 315 8.53 -54.04 -10.15
N LYS A 316 9.62 -54.60 -9.58
CA LYS A 316 9.71 -55.80 -8.70
C LYS A 316 9.30 -57.17 -9.27
N MET A 317 10.32 -57.90 -9.71
CA MET A 317 10.77 -59.18 -9.11
C MET A 317 9.68 -60.04 -8.43
N THR A 318 9.20 -61.08 -9.12
CA THR A 318 9.19 -62.47 -8.59
C THR A 318 9.23 -63.49 -9.76
N ASP A 319 9.85 -64.64 -9.51
CA ASP A 319 10.02 -65.74 -10.45
C ASP A 319 8.72 -66.50 -10.79
N HIS A 320 8.60 -67.06 -12.00
CA HIS A 320 8.86 -68.48 -12.27
C HIS A 320 8.47 -68.92 -13.70
N LEU A 321 9.45 -69.54 -14.40
CA LEU A 321 9.35 -70.76 -15.23
C LEU A 321 8.13 -70.94 -16.18
N HIS A 322 8.26 -71.18 -17.48
CA HIS A 322 9.09 -72.20 -18.16
C HIS A 322 9.31 -71.80 -19.66
N GLN A 323 10.55 -71.81 -20.18
CA GLN A 323 11.14 -72.89 -21.01
C GLN A 323 10.84 -72.75 -22.54
N ARG A 324 11.71 -72.12 -23.34
CA ARG A 324 12.98 -72.59 -23.97
C ARG A 324 12.81 -73.26 -25.36
N ASP A 325 13.62 -72.78 -26.31
CA ASP A 325 14.18 -73.45 -27.50
C ASP A 325 13.19 -74.03 -28.54
N SER A 326 13.14 -73.62 -29.82
CA SER A 326 14.21 -73.43 -30.82
C SER A 326 15.07 -74.68 -31.03
N GLY A 327 14.62 -75.62 -31.88
CA GLY A 327 15.26 -76.93 -32.02
C GLY A 327 14.88 -77.75 -33.26
N ASN A 328 15.19 -77.23 -34.44
CA ASN A 328 15.51 -77.95 -35.69
C ASN A 328 14.55 -79.00 -36.32
N HIS A 329 14.15 -78.68 -37.56
CA HIS A 329 14.22 -79.51 -38.78
C HIS A 329 13.92 -81.03 -38.73
N VAL A 330 13.07 -81.51 -39.66
CA VAL A 330 13.56 -82.25 -40.85
C VAL A 330 12.61 -82.09 -42.05
N SER A 331 13.26 -81.90 -43.19
CA SER A 331 12.85 -81.70 -44.57
C SER A 331 11.86 -82.69 -45.20
N SER A 332 11.14 -82.20 -46.22
CA SER A 332 11.24 -82.68 -47.62
C SER A 332 10.65 -81.60 -48.55
N SER A 333 11.45 -80.90 -49.37
CA SER A 333 11.95 -81.33 -50.69
C SER A 333 10.81 -81.47 -51.71
N ALA A 334 10.67 -80.54 -52.67
CA ALA A 334 11.33 -80.54 -53.99
C ALA A 334 10.65 -81.53 -54.98
N SER A 335 10.51 -81.29 -56.29
CA SER A 335 11.07 -80.28 -57.19
C SER A 335 10.17 -80.11 -58.44
N HIS A 336 10.58 -79.25 -59.39
CA HIS A 336 10.13 -79.18 -60.79
C HIS A 336 8.65 -78.83 -61.07
N TRP A 337 8.42 -77.77 -61.84
CA TRP A 337 8.10 -77.91 -63.26
C TRP A 337 8.48 -76.65 -64.04
N GLU A 338 9.37 -76.84 -65.01
CA GLU A 338 9.65 -75.93 -66.11
C GLU A 338 8.56 -76.14 -67.19
N GLY A 339 8.08 -75.08 -67.85
CA GLY A 339 6.87 -75.20 -68.68
C GLY A 339 6.56 -73.98 -69.54
N ASN A 340 7.44 -73.65 -70.47
CA ASN A 340 7.16 -72.70 -71.55
C ASN A 340 6.35 -73.42 -72.66
N GLY A 341 5.15 -72.96 -73.03
CA GLY A 341 4.32 -73.70 -74.01
C GLY A 341 3.03 -73.00 -74.45
N LYS A 342 2.97 -72.61 -75.73
CA LYS A 342 1.85 -71.87 -76.36
C LYS A 342 0.58 -72.69 -76.60
N HIS A 343 -0.55 -71.97 -76.62
CA HIS A 343 -1.80 -72.18 -77.37
C HIS A 343 -2.37 -73.60 -77.58
N GLY A 344 -3.62 -73.78 -77.12
CA GLY A 344 -4.52 -74.83 -77.55
C GLY A 344 -5.98 -74.40 -77.39
N GLU A 345 -6.52 -73.75 -78.41
CA GLU A 345 -7.95 -73.42 -78.51
C GLU A 345 -8.77 -74.71 -78.66
N LEU A 346 -9.61 -75.04 -77.68
CA LEU A 346 -10.55 -76.16 -77.78
C LEU A 346 -11.94 -75.76 -77.28
N VAL A 347 -12.76 -75.44 -78.28
CA VAL A 347 -14.22 -75.47 -78.34
C VAL A 347 -14.88 -76.27 -77.21
N ILE A 348 -15.78 -75.61 -76.46
CA ILE A 348 -16.73 -76.26 -75.57
C ILE A 348 -17.73 -77.05 -76.42
N THR A 349 -17.52 -78.35 -76.57
CA THR A 349 -18.59 -79.27 -76.94
C THR A 349 -19.40 -79.59 -75.69
N VAL A 350 -20.61 -79.03 -75.60
CA VAL A 350 -21.61 -79.40 -74.59
C VAL A 350 -22.04 -80.86 -74.85
N PRO A 351 -21.84 -81.80 -73.91
CA PRO A 351 -22.41 -83.13 -74.03
C PRO A 351 -23.82 -83.11 -73.43
N GLU A 352 -24.82 -82.90 -74.28
CA GLU A 352 -26.17 -83.35 -73.96
C GLU A 352 -26.17 -84.89 -73.77
N ASN A 353 -27.13 -85.37 -72.96
CA ASN A 353 -27.49 -86.79 -72.80
C ASN A 353 -26.50 -87.67 -72.01
N LEU A 354 -26.71 -87.75 -70.68
CA LEU A 354 -26.39 -88.96 -69.92
C LEU A 354 -27.64 -89.83 -69.79
N ASP A 355 -27.65 -90.91 -70.56
CA ASP A 355 -28.70 -91.92 -70.64
C ASP A 355 -28.98 -92.59 -69.26
N ALA A 356 -30.26 -92.57 -68.86
CA ALA A 356 -30.75 -93.16 -67.61
C ALA A 356 -30.49 -94.68 -67.52
N ALA A 357 -30.27 -95.38 -68.64
CA ALA A 357 -29.91 -96.79 -68.64
C ALA A 357 -28.51 -97.05 -68.06
N ARG A 358 -27.55 -96.13 -68.22
CA ARG A 358 -26.16 -96.32 -67.75
C ARG A 358 -26.01 -96.13 -66.23
N LEU A 359 -26.82 -95.24 -65.64
CA LEU A 359 -26.84 -95.00 -64.19
C LEU A 359 -27.42 -96.18 -63.39
N LYS A 360 -28.23 -97.04 -64.04
CA LYS A 360 -28.90 -98.18 -63.41
C LYS A 360 -28.02 -99.44 -63.26
N LEU A 361 -26.83 -99.44 -63.87
CA LEU A 361 -25.88 -100.55 -63.90
C LEU A 361 -24.63 -100.31 -63.02
N MET A 362 -24.48 -99.12 -62.44
CA MET A 362 -23.37 -98.78 -61.54
C MET A 362 -23.68 -99.25 -60.11
N SER A 363 -22.66 -99.69 -59.37
CA SER A 363 -22.81 -99.96 -57.93
C SER A 363 -23.08 -98.67 -57.15
N LYS A 364 -23.51 -98.77 -55.88
CA LYS A 364 -23.76 -97.57 -55.07
C LYS A 364 -22.49 -96.71 -54.91
N GLU A 365 -21.35 -97.34 -54.65
CA GLU A 365 -20.04 -96.71 -54.57
C GLU A 365 -19.63 -96.07 -55.91
N ASP A 366 -19.87 -96.73 -57.05
CA ASP A 366 -19.55 -96.18 -58.37
C ASP A 366 -20.44 -94.98 -58.73
N LEU A 367 -21.73 -95.03 -58.38
CA LEU A 367 -22.68 -93.93 -58.58
C LEU A 367 -22.31 -92.72 -57.71
N VAL A 368 -21.93 -92.95 -56.45
CA VAL A 368 -21.41 -91.90 -55.55
C VAL A 368 -20.10 -91.33 -56.09
N ASN A 369 -19.18 -92.16 -56.58
CA ASN A 369 -17.93 -91.69 -57.19
C ASN A 369 -18.17 -90.93 -58.50
N PHE A 370 -19.14 -91.34 -59.32
CA PHE A 370 -19.55 -90.62 -60.53
C PHE A 370 -20.08 -89.23 -60.18
N PHE A 371 -21.07 -89.12 -59.28
CA PHE A 371 -21.58 -87.82 -58.84
C PHE A 371 -20.53 -86.98 -58.14
N LYS A 372 -19.62 -87.57 -57.36
CA LYS A 372 -18.48 -86.87 -56.73
C LYS A 372 -17.48 -86.36 -57.76
N THR A 373 -17.27 -87.09 -58.86
CA THR A 373 -16.43 -86.66 -59.98
C THR A 373 -17.09 -85.54 -60.77
N GLU A 374 -18.38 -85.66 -61.10
CA GLU A 374 -19.11 -84.61 -61.83
C GLU A 374 -19.30 -83.36 -60.97
N MET A 375 -19.55 -83.50 -59.66
CA MET A 375 -19.64 -82.38 -58.71
C MET A 375 -18.28 -81.71 -58.50
N THR A 376 -17.16 -82.43 -58.51
CA THR A 376 -15.82 -81.81 -58.50
C THR A 376 -15.40 -81.23 -59.86
N LYS A 377 -15.97 -81.69 -60.97
CA LYS A 377 -15.81 -81.07 -62.29
C LYS A 377 -16.62 -79.77 -62.38
N MET A 378 -17.89 -79.81 -62.00
CA MET A 378 -18.79 -78.64 -61.93
C MET A 378 -18.29 -77.60 -60.92
N LYS A 379 -17.70 -78.03 -59.80
CA LYS A 379 -17.00 -77.13 -58.87
C LYS A 379 -15.77 -76.49 -59.52
N ARG A 380 -14.92 -77.24 -60.24
CA ARG A 380 -13.77 -76.67 -60.96
C ARG A 380 -14.20 -75.67 -62.04
N ASP A 381 -15.29 -75.93 -62.75
CA ASP A 381 -15.88 -74.99 -63.72
C ASP A 381 -16.38 -73.71 -63.04
N TYR A 382 -17.05 -73.83 -61.89
CA TYR A 382 -17.48 -72.67 -61.11
C TYR A 382 -16.29 -71.89 -60.55
N ASP A 383 -15.29 -72.57 -59.99
CA ASP A 383 -14.06 -71.97 -59.46
C ASP A 383 -13.24 -71.30 -60.59
N TYR A 384 -13.20 -71.89 -61.79
CA TYR A 384 -12.59 -71.29 -62.98
C TYR A 384 -13.35 -70.05 -63.45
N LYS A 385 -14.69 -70.09 -63.50
CA LYS A 385 -15.53 -68.95 -63.89
C LYS A 385 -15.51 -67.83 -62.84
N LEU A 386 -15.37 -68.20 -61.56
CA LEU A 386 -15.12 -67.27 -60.46
C LEU A 386 -13.74 -66.61 -60.61
N LEU A 387 -12.70 -67.38 -60.97
CA LEU A 387 -11.37 -66.86 -61.25
C LEU A 387 -11.38 -65.94 -62.48
N GLU A 388 -12.06 -66.30 -63.57
CA GLU A 388 -12.23 -65.49 -64.77
C GLU A 388 -12.97 -64.18 -64.48
N MET A 389 -14.08 -64.22 -63.72
CA MET A 389 -14.80 -63.02 -63.28
C MET A 389 -13.96 -62.17 -62.32
N THR A 390 -13.16 -62.80 -61.47
CA THR A 390 -12.24 -62.12 -60.55
C THR A 390 -11.09 -61.46 -61.32
N GLU A 391 -10.54 -62.10 -62.34
CA GLU A 391 -9.51 -61.54 -63.21
C GLU A 391 -10.06 -60.46 -64.15
N LYS A 392 -11.29 -60.59 -64.64
CA LYS A 392 -12.01 -59.50 -65.34
C LYS A 392 -12.25 -58.33 -64.39
N TYR A 393 -12.70 -58.57 -63.16
CA TYR A 393 -12.84 -57.52 -62.13
C TYR A 393 -11.50 -56.85 -61.82
N TYR A 394 -10.41 -57.60 -61.64
CA TYR A 394 -9.07 -57.03 -61.42
C TYR A 394 -8.47 -56.38 -62.67
N SER A 395 -8.84 -56.79 -63.88
CA SER A 395 -8.39 -56.16 -65.12
C SER A 395 -9.16 -54.89 -65.42
N VAL A 396 -10.48 -54.88 -65.26
CA VAL A 396 -11.32 -53.66 -65.26
C VAL A 396 -10.90 -52.72 -64.12
N LYS A 397 -10.53 -53.23 -62.94
CA LYS A 397 -9.98 -52.42 -61.84
C LYS A 397 -8.59 -51.86 -62.20
N ARG A 398 -7.72 -52.62 -62.87
CA ARG A 398 -6.43 -52.13 -63.39
C ARG A 398 -6.60 -51.13 -64.54
N GLU A 399 -7.59 -51.29 -65.41
CA GLU A 399 -7.93 -50.31 -66.45
C GLU A 399 -8.56 -49.05 -65.86
N TYR A 400 -9.53 -49.16 -64.96
CA TYR A 400 -10.08 -48.05 -64.18
C TYR A 400 -8.99 -47.26 -63.42
N PHE A 401 -7.97 -47.94 -62.89
CA PHE A 401 -6.80 -47.28 -62.32
C PHE A 401 -5.86 -46.69 -63.39
N LYS A 402 -5.65 -47.32 -64.54
CA LYS A 402 -4.85 -46.77 -65.65
C LYS A 402 -5.52 -45.54 -66.30
N GLU A 403 -6.83 -45.54 -66.46
CA GLU A 403 -7.66 -44.47 -67.03
C GLU A 403 -7.75 -43.27 -66.06
N ARG A 404 -7.75 -43.53 -64.74
CA ARG A 404 -7.46 -42.48 -63.73
C ARG A 404 -6.02 -41.98 -63.76
N VAL A 405 -5.04 -42.79 -64.15
CA VAL A 405 -3.61 -42.42 -64.15
C VAL A 405 -3.20 -41.66 -65.42
N SER A 406 -3.86 -41.88 -66.56
CA SER A 406 -3.63 -41.10 -67.79
C SER A 406 -4.27 -39.70 -67.76
N SER A 407 -5.16 -39.42 -66.81
CA SER A 407 -5.90 -38.15 -66.69
C SER A 407 -5.62 -37.37 -65.39
N LEU A 408 -4.83 -37.91 -64.45
CA LEU A 408 -4.57 -37.28 -63.15
C LEU A 408 -3.08 -37.09 -62.85
N PRO A 409 -2.43 -36.03 -63.38
CA PRO A 409 -1.08 -35.68 -62.92
C PRO A 409 -1.11 -35.21 -61.46
N SER A 410 -0.14 -35.70 -60.67
CA SER A 410 0.47 -35.01 -59.53
C SER A 410 -0.26 -34.83 -58.19
N ARG A 411 -1.50 -35.26 -57.93
CA ARG A 411 -2.16 -34.86 -56.66
C ARG A 411 -1.52 -35.44 -55.39
N LYS A 412 -1.12 -36.73 -55.38
CA LYS A 412 -0.45 -37.34 -54.21
C LYS A 412 0.98 -36.84 -54.03
N ASP A 413 1.77 -36.74 -55.12
CA ASP A 413 3.11 -36.17 -55.04
C ASP A 413 3.09 -34.69 -54.65
N LYS A 414 2.08 -33.92 -55.08
CA LYS A 414 1.89 -32.54 -54.59
C LYS A 414 1.58 -32.48 -53.10
N GLU A 415 0.81 -33.41 -52.55
CA GLU A 415 0.54 -33.44 -51.10
C GLU A 415 1.81 -33.79 -50.33
N PHE A 416 2.60 -34.77 -50.77
CA PHE A 416 3.90 -35.08 -50.17
C PHE A 416 4.97 -34.01 -50.41
N ASP A 417 4.99 -33.31 -51.55
CA ASP A 417 5.92 -32.19 -51.80
C ASP A 417 5.51 -30.92 -51.04
N VAL A 418 4.21 -30.66 -50.89
CA VAL A 418 3.72 -29.60 -50.01
C VAL A 418 4.08 -29.93 -48.56
N LEU A 419 4.01 -31.19 -48.15
CA LEU A 419 4.45 -31.63 -46.82
C LEU A 419 5.98 -31.52 -46.68
N ARG A 420 6.76 -32.00 -47.66
CA ARG A 420 8.24 -31.92 -47.72
C ARG A 420 8.74 -30.46 -47.70
N LYS A 421 7.94 -29.50 -48.17
CA LYS A 421 8.23 -28.06 -48.08
C LYS A 421 7.73 -27.42 -46.79
N LYS A 422 6.53 -27.80 -46.30
CA LYS A 422 5.94 -27.24 -45.07
C LYS A 422 6.56 -27.77 -43.79
N ILE A 423 7.06 -29.00 -43.76
CA ILE A 423 7.71 -29.57 -42.57
C ILE A 423 8.93 -28.75 -42.16
N PRO A 424 9.89 -28.43 -43.07
CA PRO A 424 10.96 -27.47 -42.77
C PRO A 424 10.46 -26.10 -42.31
N ASP A 425 9.44 -25.52 -42.94
CA ASP A 425 8.86 -24.24 -42.50
C ASP A 425 8.25 -24.31 -41.09
N VAL A 426 7.67 -25.45 -40.70
CA VAL A 426 7.15 -25.66 -39.34
C VAL A 426 8.29 -25.89 -38.35
N ILE A 427 9.34 -26.64 -38.71
CA ILE A 427 10.56 -26.77 -37.89
C ILE A 427 11.19 -25.39 -37.66
N VAL A 428 11.32 -24.54 -38.68
CA VAL A 428 11.84 -23.16 -38.54
C VAL A 428 10.94 -22.28 -37.66
N LYS A 429 9.61 -22.51 -37.66
CA LYS A 429 8.69 -21.83 -36.73
C LYS A 429 8.81 -22.34 -35.30
N LEU A 430 8.99 -23.65 -35.10
CA LEU A 430 9.24 -24.23 -33.78
C LEU A 430 10.60 -23.79 -33.24
N ASP A 431 11.64 -23.77 -34.08
CA ASP A 431 12.97 -23.23 -33.74
C ASP A 431 12.89 -21.74 -33.39
N ARG A 432 12.09 -20.96 -34.13
CA ARG A 432 11.82 -19.57 -33.75
C ARG A 432 11.11 -19.49 -32.40
N ILE A 433 10.07 -20.28 -32.14
CA ILE A 433 9.36 -20.30 -30.85
C ILE A 433 10.32 -20.70 -29.71
N LEU A 434 11.17 -21.70 -29.91
CA LEU A 434 12.17 -22.14 -28.94
C LEU A 434 13.20 -21.03 -28.66
N VAL A 435 13.73 -20.36 -29.69
CA VAL A 435 14.68 -19.23 -29.55
C VAL A 435 14.01 -17.96 -29.00
N GLU A 436 12.71 -17.75 -29.24
CA GLU A 436 11.91 -16.63 -28.72
C GLU A 436 11.50 -16.89 -27.25
N ASN A 437 11.36 -18.16 -26.85
CA ASN A 437 11.21 -18.60 -25.46
C ASN A 437 12.55 -18.66 -24.70
N GLU A 438 13.67 -18.94 -25.36
CA GLU A 438 15.03 -18.83 -24.79
C GLU A 438 15.40 -17.35 -24.51
N LYS A 439 14.69 -16.40 -25.14
CA LYS A 439 14.76 -14.96 -24.86
C LYS A 439 13.81 -14.50 -23.75
N PHE A 440 12.87 -15.31 -23.30
CA PHE A 440 12.32 -15.08 -21.96
C PHE A 440 13.48 -15.31 -20.97
N PRO A 441 13.72 -14.39 -20.03
CA PRO A 441 14.88 -14.49 -19.16
C PRO A 441 14.79 -15.77 -18.33
N VAL A 442 15.68 -16.71 -18.62
CA VAL A 442 15.93 -17.90 -17.80
C VAL A 442 15.92 -17.48 -16.35
N LEU A 443 15.10 -18.18 -15.54
CA LEU A 443 14.76 -17.79 -14.17
C LEU A 443 15.99 -17.63 -13.24
N SER A 444 17.16 -18.13 -13.66
CA SER A 444 18.47 -17.87 -13.05
C SER A 444 18.77 -16.39 -12.89
N ASN A 445 18.42 -15.52 -13.84
CA ASN A 445 18.69 -14.08 -13.76
C ASN A 445 17.88 -13.39 -12.64
N ASN A 446 16.77 -13.97 -12.20
CA ASN A 446 16.03 -13.50 -11.03
C ASN A 446 16.63 -14.06 -9.74
N ASN A 447 17.12 -15.31 -9.73
CA ASN A 447 17.88 -15.86 -8.61
C ASN A 447 19.19 -15.11 -8.36
N GLU A 448 19.99 -14.79 -9.39
CA GLU A 448 21.21 -14.01 -9.23
C GLU A 448 20.93 -12.60 -8.72
N LYS A 449 19.89 -11.92 -9.23
CA LYS A 449 19.44 -10.63 -8.69
C LYS A 449 18.98 -10.77 -7.24
N LEU A 450 18.24 -11.82 -6.89
CA LEU A 450 17.79 -12.08 -5.52
C LEU A 450 18.97 -12.34 -4.58
N ILE A 451 19.99 -13.07 -5.03
CA ILE A 451 21.25 -13.28 -4.30
C ILE A 451 21.99 -11.95 -4.14
N ILE A 452 22.19 -11.16 -5.20
CA ILE A 452 22.82 -9.83 -5.12
C ILE A 452 22.05 -8.89 -4.18
N PHE A 453 20.71 -8.92 -4.20
CA PHE A 453 19.88 -8.14 -3.28
C PHE A 453 19.96 -8.65 -1.84
N LYS A 454 20.03 -9.98 -1.64
CA LYS A 454 20.23 -10.60 -0.32
C LYS A 454 21.61 -10.23 0.25
N ASP A 455 22.68 -10.44 -0.52
CA ASP A 455 24.05 -10.11 -0.13
C ASP A 455 24.20 -8.61 0.18
N ARG A 456 23.53 -7.75 -0.60
CA ARG A 456 23.46 -6.31 -0.34
C ARG A 456 22.65 -5.99 0.92
N LEU A 457 21.53 -6.67 1.18
CA LEU A 457 20.73 -6.49 2.39
C LEU A 457 21.49 -6.95 3.63
N GLU A 458 22.21 -8.07 3.54
CA GLU A 458 23.02 -8.67 4.60
C GLU A 458 24.28 -7.81 4.87
N SER A 459 24.88 -7.23 3.83
CA SER A 459 25.91 -6.19 3.94
C SER A 459 25.38 -4.91 4.60
N LEU A 460 24.21 -4.41 4.22
CA LEU A 460 23.58 -3.24 4.84
C LEU A 460 23.15 -3.48 6.29
N LEU A 461 22.74 -4.71 6.64
CA LEU A 461 22.45 -5.10 8.02
C LEU A 461 23.72 -5.15 8.87
N SER A 462 24.80 -5.70 8.32
CA SER A 462 26.13 -5.69 8.95
C SER A 462 26.65 -4.26 9.14
N GLU A 463 26.53 -3.40 8.13
CA GLU A 463 26.86 -1.97 8.22
C GLU A 463 25.99 -1.27 9.28
N ASN A 464 24.67 -1.51 9.32
CA ASN A 464 23.79 -0.93 10.34
C ASN A 464 24.17 -1.38 11.76
N HIS A 465 24.58 -2.65 11.92
CA HIS A 465 25.07 -3.18 13.19
C HIS A 465 26.39 -2.50 13.61
N GLN A 466 27.35 -2.39 12.70
CA GLN A 466 28.62 -1.67 12.94
C GLN A 466 28.39 -0.18 13.25
N LEU A 467 27.43 0.47 12.57
CA LEU A 467 27.05 1.86 12.85
C LEU A 467 26.37 1.99 14.23
N ARG A 468 25.52 1.03 14.64
CA ARG A 468 24.96 0.98 15.99
C ARG A 468 26.03 0.79 17.06
N ASP A 469 27.01 -0.08 16.84
CA ASP A 469 28.11 -0.32 17.79
C ASP A 469 29.06 0.88 17.85
N SER A 470 29.37 1.49 16.71
CA SER A 470 30.12 2.75 16.62
C SER A 470 29.39 3.89 17.36
N LEU A 471 28.07 4.02 17.18
CA LEU A 471 27.24 4.98 17.89
C LEU A 471 27.17 4.69 19.41
N SER A 472 27.10 3.42 19.80
CA SER A 472 27.14 2.97 21.21
C SER A 472 28.49 3.32 21.85
N ASN A 473 29.60 3.10 21.14
CA ASN A 473 30.94 3.46 21.59
C ASN A 473 31.13 4.97 21.65
N LYS A 474 30.64 5.73 20.66
CA LYS A 474 30.62 7.20 20.71
C LYS A 474 29.74 7.74 21.84
N LYS A 475 28.64 7.08 22.17
CA LYS A 475 27.81 7.43 23.35
C LYS A 475 28.57 7.18 24.66
N LYS A 476 29.31 6.07 24.78
CA LYS A 476 30.19 5.81 25.95
C LYS A 476 31.30 6.85 26.06
N GLU A 477 31.93 7.22 24.94
CA GLU A 477 32.95 8.27 24.86
C GLU A 477 32.40 9.64 25.28
N VAL A 478 31.23 10.03 24.78
CA VAL A 478 30.53 11.27 25.19
C VAL A 478 30.17 11.25 26.67
N ASN A 479 29.71 10.13 27.22
CA ASN A 479 29.45 10.01 28.66
C ASN A 479 30.74 10.16 29.49
N LEU A 480 31.85 9.60 29.02
CA LEU A 480 33.15 9.66 29.70
C LEU A 480 33.75 11.07 29.65
N LEU A 481 33.64 11.75 28.51
CA LEU A 481 33.95 13.18 28.35
C LEU A 481 33.03 14.05 29.20
N SER A 482 31.74 13.74 29.30
CA SER A 482 30.80 14.46 30.17
C SER A 482 31.17 14.31 31.65
N SER A 483 31.64 13.14 32.07
CA SER A 483 32.19 12.95 33.43
C SER A 483 33.44 13.80 33.64
N GLN A 484 34.38 13.80 32.69
CA GLN A 484 35.59 14.64 32.78
C GLN A 484 35.27 16.14 32.80
N VAL A 485 34.24 16.59 32.08
CA VAL A 485 33.76 17.97 32.11
C VAL A 485 33.11 18.30 33.46
N SER A 486 32.30 17.41 34.04
CA SER A 486 31.78 17.59 35.40
C SER A 486 32.90 17.67 36.45
N ASP A 487 33.86 16.74 36.42
CA ASP A 487 35.03 16.76 37.31
C ASP A 487 35.86 18.06 37.15
N ALA A 488 35.96 18.58 35.93
CA ALA A 488 36.63 19.85 35.66
C ALA A 488 35.84 21.06 36.18
N ILE A 489 34.51 21.07 36.02
CA ILE A 489 33.62 22.11 36.57
C ILE A 489 33.66 22.11 38.10
N GLU A 490 33.68 20.94 38.74
CA GLU A 490 33.81 20.83 40.19
C GLU A 490 35.16 21.37 40.67
N LYS A 491 36.26 21.02 39.99
CA LYS A 491 37.59 21.58 40.27
C LYS A 491 37.65 23.10 40.06
N ILE A 492 37.07 23.62 38.99
CA ILE A 492 36.98 25.08 38.74
C ILE A 492 36.17 25.75 39.86
N SER A 493 35.09 25.13 40.33
CA SER A 493 34.30 25.63 41.45
C SER A 493 35.10 25.65 42.76
N GLN A 494 35.91 24.62 43.01
CA GLN A 494 36.85 24.59 44.15
C GLN A 494 37.94 25.66 44.01
N TYR A 495 38.51 25.86 42.83
CA TYR A 495 39.49 26.93 42.57
C TYR A 495 38.89 28.32 42.80
N SER A 496 37.70 28.60 42.27
CA SER A 496 36.98 29.86 42.49
C SER A 496 36.70 30.12 43.97
N LEU A 497 36.30 29.09 44.73
CA LEU A 497 36.16 29.19 46.19
C LEU A 497 37.50 29.50 46.88
N THR A 498 38.61 28.91 46.45
CA THR A 498 39.94 29.25 47.01
C THR A 498 40.40 30.66 46.62
N GLU A 499 40.05 31.13 45.42
CA GLU A 499 40.34 32.46 44.91
C GLU A 499 39.57 33.54 45.70
N GLU A 500 38.27 33.34 45.96
CA GLU A 500 37.48 34.25 46.80
C GLU A 500 38.04 34.34 48.23
N ASN A 501 38.53 33.23 48.78
CA ASN A 501 39.20 33.20 50.09
C ASN A 501 40.59 33.87 50.09
N LEU A 502 41.29 33.88 48.96
CA LEU A 502 42.54 34.62 48.80
C LEU A 502 42.28 36.12 48.60
N LEU A 503 41.28 36.51 47.80
CA LEU A 503 40.85 37.89 47.64
C LEU A 503 40.47 38.52 48.99
N LYS A 504 39.66 37.86 49.81
CA LYS A 504 39.35 38.31 51.17
C LYS A 504 40.58 38.44 52.06
N LYS A 505 41.62 37.63 51.86
CA LYS A 505 42.90 37.79 52.60
C LYS A 505 43.71 38.96 52.09
N VAL A 506 43.70 39.24 50.80
CA VAL A 506 44.37 40.42 50.21
C VAL A 506 43.68 41.71 50.70
N GLU A 507 42.35 41.77 50.64
CA GLU A 507 41.56 42.91 51.14
C GLU A 507 41.82 43.20 52.63
N ASN A 508 41.86 42.15 53.47
CA ASN A 508 42.24 42.30 54.89
C ASN A 508 43.71 42.75 55.09
N LEU A 509 44.62 42.41 54.18
CA LEU A 509 46.01 42.86 54.22
C LEU A 509 46.17 44.29 53.70
N GLU A 510 45.36 44.73 52.73
CA GLU A 510 45.29 46.14 52.31
C GLU A 510 44.85 47.02 53.47
N PHE A 511 43.76 46.66 54.16
CA PHE A 511 43.33 47.40 55.37
C PHE A 511 44.43 47.44 56.45
N ALA A 512 45.11 46.32 56.71
CA ALA A 512 46.20 46.28 57.68
C ALA A 512 47.43 47.12 57.27
N VAL A 513 47.71 47.24 55.97
CA VAL A 513 48.78 48.11 55.43
C VAL A 513 48.38 49.58 55.49
N GLU A 514 47.12 49.90 55.22
CA GLU A 514 46.61 51.28 55.32
C GLU A 514 46.57 51.76 56.77
N ASP A 515 46.11 50.93 57.71
CA ASP A 515 46.20 51.18 59.16
C ASP A 515 47.66 51.40 59.61
N ALA A 516 48.59 50.53 59.18
CA ALA A 516 50.01 50.68 59.50
C ALA A 516 50.64 51.93 58.87
N HIS A 517 50.16 52.38 57.70
CA HIS A 517 50.60 53.62 57.07
C HIS A 517 50.09 54.86 57.83
N ILE A 518 48.85 54.82 58.31
CA ILE A 518 48.28 55.85 59.19
C ILE A 518 49.02 55.91 60.53
N GLU A 519 49.33 54.77 61.15
CA GLU A 519 50.12 54.69 62.38
C GLU A 519 51.55 55.25 62.16
N ALA A 520 52.19 54.89 61.05
CA ALA A 520 53.51 55.44 60.68
C ALA A 520 53.47 56.97 60.48
N ALA A 521 52.43 57.50 59.83
CA ALA A 521 52.25 58.94 59.66
C ALA A 521 52.06 59.66 61.00
N ILE A 522 51.17 59.16 61.86
CA ILE A 522 50.90 59.71 63.20
C ILE A 522 52.18 59.67 64.06
N SER A 523 52.90 58.55 64.07
CA SER A 523 54.16 58.44 64.84
C SER A 523 55.23 59.40 64.32
N GLY A 524 55.35 59.57 63.00
CA GLY A 524 56.23 60.55 62.37
C GLY A 524 55.90 61.99 62.79
N ASP A 525 54.63 62.37 62.80
CA ASP A 525 54.18 63.69 63.26
C ASP A 525 54.43 63.91 64.75
N VAL A 526 54.26 62.88 65.59
CA VAL A 526 54.61 62.92 67.02
C VAL A 526 56.12 63.13 67.22
N TYR A 527 56.97 62.38 66.50
CA TYR A 527 58.42 62.57 66.55
C TYR A 527 58.85 63.96 66.06
N ASN A 528 58.25 64.47 64.98
CA ASN A 528 58.48 65.83 64.48
C ASN A 528 58.07 66.90 65.51
N CYS A 529 56.97 66.71 66.24
CA CYS A 529 56.59 67.60 67.34
C CYS A 529 57.64 67.57 68.46
N PHE A 530 58.14 66.39 68.83
CA PHE A 530 59.13 66.24 69.90
C PHE A 530 60.48 66.89 69.53
N ILE A 531 60.94 66.72 68.29
CA ILE A 531 62.15 67.37 67.77
C ILE A 531 62.00 68.90 67.74
N ARG A 532 60.84 69.41 67.30
CA ARG A 532 60.54 70.85 67.27
C ARG A 532 60.54 71.48 68.67
N GLU A 533 60.03 70.77 69.66
CA GLU A 533 60.06 71.18 71.07
C GLU A 533 61.49 71.19 71.62
N ALA A 534 62.27 70.11 71.39
CA ALA A 534 63.66 70.02 71.83
C ALA A 534 64.55 71.13 71.22
N ILE A 535 64.35 71.47 69.95
CA ILE A 535 65.04 72.60 69.29
C ILE A 535 64.66 73.93 69.94
N SER A 536 63.39 74.12 70.30
CA SER A 536 62.91 75.34 70.98
C SER A 536 63.55 75.50 72.36
N GLN A 537 63.69 74.41 73.12
CA GLN A 537 64.34 74.42 74.44
C GLN A 537 65.84 74.68 74.35
N LEU A 538 66.56 74.04 73.41
CA LEU A 538 67.98 74.31 73.16
C LEU A 538 68.24 75.76 72.78
N LYS A 539 67.36 76.37 72.00
CA LYS A 539 67.44 77.79 71.65
C LYS A 539 67.32 78.69 72.88
N TRP A 540 66.35 78.42 73.76
CA TRP A 540 66.18 79.16 75.02
C TRP A 540 67.42 79.06 75.92
N ILE A 541 68.00 77.86 76.07
CA ILE A 541 69.23 77.66 76.86
C ILE A 541 70.40 78.49 76.28
N SER A 542 70.56 78.51 74.95
CA SER A 542 71.61 79.30 74.30
C SER A 542 71.46 80.80 74.55
N GLU A 543 70.22 81.32 74.52
CA GLU A 543 69.93 82.74 74.78
C GLU A 543 70.23 83.12 76.24
N VAL A 544 69.93 82.23 77.20
CA VAL A 544 70.26 82.42 78.63
C VAL A 544 71.76 82.43 78.86
N SER A 545 72.51 81.47 78.31
CA SER A 545 73.98 81.42 78.47
C SER A 545 74.73 82.57 77.76
N GLU A 546 74.12 83.20 76.74
CA GLU A 546 74.65 84.44 76.16
C GLU A 546 74.46 85.64 77.10
N MET A 547 73.29 85.74 77.76
CA MET A 547 73.03 86.76 78.77
C MET A 547 74.01 86.67 79.96
N GLU A 548 74.27 85.45 80.46
CA GLU A 548 75.23 85.22 81.55
C GLU A 548 76.65 85.65 81.19
N ARG A 549 77.13 85.36 79.96
CA ARG A 549 78.43 85.81 79.47
C ARG A 549 78.56 87.33 79.43
N ASN A 550 77.49 88.03 79.04
CA ASN A 550 77.50 89.48 78.98
C ASN A 550 77.59 90.11 80.39
N ILE A 551 76.81 89.61 81.35
CA ILE A 551 76.86 90.04 82.76
C ILE A 551 78.25 89.78 83.36
N MET A 552 78.83 88.60 83.11
CA MET A 552 80.17 88.26 83.60
C MET A 552 81.25 89.20 83.06
N LYS A 553 81.15 89.63 81.80
CA LYS A 553 82.08 90.58 81.19
C LYS A 553 82.01 91.97 81.87
N GLU A 554 80.81 92.47 82.15
CA GLU A 554 80.62 93.74 82.86
C GLU A 554 81.23 93.73 84.27
N ILE A 555 81.15 92.59 84.98
CA ILE A 555 81.77 92.41 86.31
C ILE A 555 83.30 92.52 86.23
N TYR A 556 83.93 91.90 85.23
CA TYR A 556 85.39 91.98 85.07
C TYR A 556 85.89 93.39 84.69
N GLU A 557 85.14 94.12 83.87
CA GLU A 557 85.46 95.53 83.55
C GLU A 557 85.35 96.45 84.79
N LEU A 558 84.47 96.12 85.75
CA LEU A 558 84.36 96.84 87.03
C LEU A 558 85.59 96.63 87.91
N ILE A 559 86.06 95.38 88.05
CA ILE A 559 87.21 95.00 88.89
C ILE A 559 88.51 95.64 88.37
N LEU A 560 88.72 95.63 87.05
CA LEU A 560 89.95 96.20 86.46
C LEU A 560 90.07 97.72 86.69
N LYS A 561 88.94 98.40 86.87
CA LYS A 561 88.88 99.86 87.08
C LYS A 561 89.31 100.24 88.49
N ASP A 562 88.97 99.41 89.49
CA ASP A 562 89.24 99.64 90.92
C ASP A 562 90.73 99.47 91.28
N ALA A 563 91.43 98.55 90.61
CA ALA A 563 92.84 98.24 90.88
C ALA A 563 93.85 99.34 90.48
N SER A 564 93.41 100.41 89.81
CA SER A 564 94.29 101.40 89.15
C SER A 564 94.72 102.60 90.03
N CYS A 565 94.29 102.70 91.29
CA CYS A 565 94.25 103.98 92.00
C CYS A 565 95.21 104.23 93.20
N ASN A 566 96.15 103.34 93.59
CA ASN A 566 96.98 103.58 94.80
C ASN A 566 98.45 103.09 94.73
N MET A 567 99.44 103.99 94.58
CA MET A 567 100.85 103.76 94.97
C MET A 567 101.75 105.03 94.99
N SER A 568 102.43 105.35 96.12
CA SER A 568 103.73 106.06 96.16
C SER A 568 104.41 106.19 97.55
N HIS A 569 105.76 106.32 97.55
CA HIS A 569 106.72 106.79 98.61
C HIS A 569 107.28 105.79 99.66
N ALA A 570 108.56 105.80 100.12
CA ALA A 570 109.82 106.44 99.63
C ALA A 570 111.14 106.03 100.40
N SER A 571 112.30 105.84 99.71
CA SER A 571 113.71 106.27 100.08
C SER A 571 114.45 105.68 101.35
N LYS A 572 115.75 105.86 101.70
CA LYS A 572 117.02 106.41 101.08
C LYS A 572 118.33 106.08 101.89
N SER A 573 119.52 106.34 101.29
CA SER A 573 120.83 106.80 101.88
C SER A 573 121.99 105.82 102.25
N GLU A 574 123.23 106.36 102.31
CA GLU A 574 124.58 105.71 102.22
C GLU A 574 125.52 106.04 103.43
N PHE A 575 126.66 105.33 103.62
CA PHE A 575 128.01 105.90 103.92
C PHE A 575 129.16 104.83 103.92
N LYS A 576 130.43 105.27 103.90
CA LYS A 576 131.69 104.48 103.70
C LYS A 576 132.37 104.04 105.03
N ASP A 577 133.19 102.97 105.06
CA ASP A 577 134.67 103.02 104.89
C ASP A 577 135.43 101.67 105.02
N SER A 578 136.35 101.43 104.07
CA SER A 578 137.68 100.75 104.10
C SER A 578 138.14 99.68 105.12
N ASP A 579 137.35 98.65 105.45
CA ASP A 579 137.89 97.29 105.81
C ASP A 579 137.61 96.24 104.71
N LEU A 580 137.16 96.71 103.54
CA LEU A 580 136.35 95.93 102.61
C LEU A 580 137.16 95.07 101.63
N GLU A 581 138.43 95.36 101.39
CA GLU A 581 139.21 94.75 100.28
C GLU A 581 139.56 93.27 100.53
N SER A 582 139.75 92.86 101.80
CA SER A 582 139.93 91.44 102.16
C SER A 582 138.61 90.65 102.13
N LEU A 583 137.49 91.32 102.41
CA LEU A 583 136.14 90.72 102.48
C LEU A 583 135.49 90.60 101.08
N ILE A 584 135.84 91.50 100.15
CA ILE A 584 135.46 91.40 98.73
C ILE A 584 135.99 90.11 98.10
N MET A 585 137.22 89.69 98.40
CA MET A 585 137.81 88.50 97.76
C MET A 585 137.11 87.20 98.19
N GLU A 586 136.73 87.07 99.47
CA GLU A 586 135.94 85.94 99.96
C GLU A 586 134.48 85.99 99.48
N GLY A 587 133.91 87.20 99.41
CA GLY A 587 132.58 87.46 98.83
C GLY A 587 132.46 87.07 97.36
N LEU A 588 133.45 87.43 96.52
CA LEU A 588 133.45 87.11 95.08
C LEU A 588 133.52 85.60 94.82
N CYS A 589 134.35 84.86 95.56
CA CYS A 589 134.37 83.39 95.47
C CYS A 589 133.02 82.78 95.88
N THR A 590 132.40 83.28 96.94
CA THR A 590 131.09 82.79 97.41
C THR A 590 129.97 83.11 96.43
N ILE A 591 129.99 84.28 95.79
CA ILE A 591 129.05 84.67 94.75
C ILE A 591 129.26 83.81 93.49
N MET A 592 130.49 83.60 93.01
CA MET A 592 130.75 82.73 91.85
C MET A 592 130.22 81.30 92.05
N PHE A 593 130.44 80.68 93.21
CA PHE A 593 129.90 79.35 93.48
C PHE A 593 128.37 79.36 93.66
N ARG A 594 127.79 80.41 94.24
CA ARG A 594 126.33 80.57 94.32
C ARG A 594 125.71 80.73 92.93
N GLU A 595 126.27 81.58 92.09
CA GLU A 595 125.79 81.87 90.72
C GLU A 595 125.84 80.60 89.85
N ALA A 596 126.95 79.86 89.91
CA ALA A 596 127.10 78.59 89.22
C ALA A 596 126.10 77.51 89.71
N PHE A 597 125.78 77.49 91.02
CA PHE A 597 124.74 76.61 91.56
C PHE A 597 123.32 77.05 91.19
N THR A 598 123.03 78.35 91.09
CA THR A 598 121.72 78.83 90.61
C THR A 598 121.54 78.56 89.13
N GLU A 599 122.55 78.80 88.29
CA GLU A 599 122.50 78.50 86.85
C GLU A 599 122.36 76.99 86.60
N ALA A 600 123.04 76.15 87.38
CA ALA A 600 122.87 74.69 87.31
C ALA A 600 121.48 74.23 87.75
N LYS A 601 120.88 74.90 88.75
CA LYS A 601 119.51 74.59 89.23
C LYS A 601 118.44 75.04 88.24
N GLU A 602 118.63 76.18 87.59
CA GLU A 602 117.74 76.71 86.56
C GLU A 602 117.74 75.80 85.32
N LYS A 603 118.92 75.40 84.84
CA LYS A 603 119.06 74.40 83.77
C LYS A 603 118.44 73.03 84.10
N LEU A 604 118.47 72.60 85.37
CA LEU A 604 117.80 71.37 85.80
C LEU A 604 116.26 71.52 85.78
N HIS A 605 115.75 72.71 86.13
CA HIS A 605 114.33 73.01 86.12
C HIS A 605 113.78 73.09 84.68
N ASP A 606 114.47 73.77 83.78
CA ASP A 606 114.08 73.86 82.36
C ASP A 606 114.07 72.48 81.69
N LEU A 607 115.07 71.64 81.97
CA LEU A 607 115.08 70.26 81.47
C LEU A 607 113.92 69.43 82.05
N SER A 608 113.55 69.66 83.31
CA SER A 608 112.41 69.00 83.94
C SER A 608 111.06 69.43 83.33
N MET A 609 110.90 70.71 82.97
CA MET A 609 109.68 71.21 82.34
C MET A 609 109.52 70.73 80.89
N ASP A 610 110.62 70.68 80.12
CA ASP A 610 110.62 70.14 78.75
C ASP A 610 110.29 68.63 78.72
N VAL A 611 110.71 67.86 79.73
CA VAL A 611 110.33 66.44 79.88
C VAL A 611 108.83 66.29 80.16
N PHE A 612 108.28 67.03 81.14
CA PHE A 612 106.86 66.94 81.48
C PHE A 612 105.94 67.37 80.34
N GLU A 613 106.28 68.43 79.60
CA GLU A 613 105.45 68.88 78.48
C GLU A 613 105.51 67.90 77.29
N LYS A 614 106.67 67.27 77.03
CA LYS A 614 106.77 66.20 76.03
C LYS A 614 105.99 64.94 76.43
N GLU A 615 105.98 64.57 77.71
CA GLU A 615 105.14 63.48 78.22
C GLU A 615 103.64 63.79 78.08
N ARG A 616 103.24 65.04 78.34
CA ARG A 616 101.85 65.51 78.16
C ARG A 616 101.42 65.52 76.69
N ILE A 617 102.30 65.89 75.77
CA ILE A 617 102.04 65.83 74.33
C ILE A 617 101.91 64.37 73.85
N LEU A 618 102.83 63.50 74.25
CA LEU A 618 102.80 62.08 73.86
C LEU A 618 101.57 61.34 74.41
N THR A 619 101.14 61.62 75.64
CA THR A 619 99.92 61.01 76.21
C THR A 619 98.65 61.47 75.49
N LEU A 620 98.56 62.72 75.04
CA LEU A 620 97.48 63.20 74.18
C LEU A 620 97.52 62.56 72.78
N GLU A 621 98.71 62.45 72.16
CA GLU A 621 98.86 61.85 70.83
C GLU A 621 98.53 60.33 70.83
N VAL A 622 98.85 59.62 71.93
CA VAL A 622 98.43 58.23 72.13
C VAL A 622 96.91 58.12 72.26
N ALA A 623 96.28 58.96 73.09
CA ALA A 623 94.82 58.95 73.25
C ALA A 623 94.07 59.31 71.94
N GLU A 624 94.61 60.21 71.12
CA GLU A 624 94.06 60.54 69.81
C GLU A 624 94.25 59.38 68.80
N LYS A 625 95.41 58.72 68.80
CA LYS A 625 95.64 57.50 68.01
C LYS A 625 94.70 56.36 68.40
N GLU A 626 94.48 56.11 69.70
CA GLU A 626 93.53 55.09 70.17
C GLU A 626 92.10 55.42 69.72
N LYS A 627 91.68 56.69 69.81
CA LYS A 627 90.37 57.15 69.34
C LYS A 627 90.22 56.98 67.82
N LEU A 628 91.24 57.33 67.03
CA LEU A 628 91.25 57.12 65.58
C LEU A 628 91.23 55.63 65.23
N GLN A 629 91.92 54.78 65.99
CA GLN A 629 91.92 53.33 65.80
C GLN A 629 90.54 52.71 66.09
N GLN A 630 89.83 53.19 67.12
CA GLN A 630 88.43 52.81 67.36
C GLN A 630 87.49 53.28 66.25
N GLN A 631 87.64 54.52 65.77
CA GLN A 631 86.86 55.04 64.63
C GLN A 631 87.13 54.28 63.33
N MET A 632 88.37 53.85 63.11
CA MET A 632 88.76 53.04 61.95
C MET A 632 88.10 51.65 62.00
N LEU A 633 88.15 50.97 63.15
CA LEU A 633 87.47 49.67 63.36
C LEU A 633 85.94 49.77 63.14
N LEU A 634 85.32 50.84 63.65
CA LEU A 634 83.89 51.08 63.47
C LEU A 634 83.53 51.46 62.02
N GLY A 635 84.43 52.16 61.34
CA GLY A 635 84.32 52.43 59.90
C GLY A 635 84.41 51.15 59.06
N GLU A 636 85.32 50.24 59.41
CA GLU A 636 85.50 48.95 58.73
C GLU A 636 84.25 48.05 58.88
N SER A 637 83.66 47.98 60.08
CA SER A 637 82.40 47.24 60.27
C SER A 637 81.23 47.83 59.46
N VAL A 638 81.12 49.16 59.38
CA VAL A 638 80.09 49.83 58.56
C VAL A 638 80.33 49.63 57.05
N ILE A 639 81.59 49.51 56.61
CA ILE A 639 81.92 49.17 55.21
C ILE A 639 81.50 47.74 54.89
N ASP A 640 81.76 46.77 55.77
CA ASP A 640 81.35 45.38 55.56
C ASP A 640 79.82 45.20 55.60
N GLU A 641 79.11 45.89 56.48
CA GLU A 641 77.63 45.92 56.46
C GLU A 641 77.08 46.53 55.17
N LYS A 642 77.63 47.67 54.72
CA LYS A 642 77.24 48.27 53.42
C LYS A 642 77.54 47.36 52.24
N LYS A 643 78.66 46.63 52.27
CA LYS A 643 79.05 45.66 51.24
C LYS A 643 78.11 44.45 51.23
N LYS A 644 77.68 43.98 52.40
CA LYS A 644 76.66 42.93 52.54
C LYS A 644 75.31 43.40 51.97
N LEU A 645 74.83 44.58 52.35
CA LEU A 645 73.59 45.17 51.83
C LEU A 645 73.66 45.42 50.31
N LEU A 646 74.82 45.82 49.78
CA LEU A 646 75.02 45.98 48.34
C LEU A 646 74.91 44.64 47.60
N ASN A 647 75.48 43.56 48.16
CA ASN A 647 75.36 42.22 47.60
C ASN A 647 73.91 41.69 47.68
N GLU A 648 73.21 41.94 48.79
CA GLU A 648 71.81 41.54 48.98
C GLU A 648 70.85 42.28 48.02
N THR A 649 71.05 43.59 47.84
CA THR A 649 70.30 44.39 46.86
C THR A 649 70.63 44.03 45.42
N ALA A 650 71.90 43.74 45.08
CA ALA A 650 72.27 43.20 43.77
C ALA A 650 71.63 41.83 43.50
N ALA A 651 71.59 40.94 44.50
CA ALA A 651 70.93 39.63 44.40
C ALA A 651 69.39 39.73 44.35
N ALA A 652 68.79 40.77 44.96
CA ALA A 652 67.37 41.07 44.78
C ALA A 652 67.08 41.58 43.36
N LEU A 653 67.89 42.51 42.85
CA LEU A 653 67.76 43.04 41.49
C LEU A 653 67.95 41.96 40.41
N ALA A 654 68.89 41.02 40.62
CA ALA A 654 69.08 39.87 39.74
C ALA A 654 67.83 38.97 39.69
N ARG A 655 67.28 38.62 40.87
CA ARG A 655 66.03 37.83 40.96
C ARG A 655 64.84 38.54 40.29
N GLU A 656 64.74 39.86 40.40
CA GLU A 656 63.62 40.57 39.77
C GLU A 656 63.77 40.66 38.25
N LYS A 657 64.99 40.78 37.72
CA LYS A 657 65.25 40.64 36.28
C LYS A 657 64.88 39.25 35.76
N GLU A 658 65.18 38.19 36.51
CA GLU A 658 64.79 36.82 36.20
C GLU A 658 63.26 36.70 36.08
N LYS A 659 62.51 37.22 37.06
CA LYS A 659 61.03 37.21 37.04
C LYS A 659 60.46 37.99 35.86
N VAL A 660 61.00 39.19 35.56
CA VAL A 660 60.54 40.00 34.42
C VAL A 660 60.81 39.28 33.10
N MET A 661 61.93 38.57 32.98
CA MET A 661 62.22 37.73 31.81
C MET A 661 61.21 36.58 31.67
N VAL A 662 60.92 35.85 32.74
CA VAL A 662 59.91 34.77 32.74
C VAL A 662 58.51 35.32 32.38
N ALA A 663 58.08 36.42 33.00
CA ALA A 663 56.80 37.06 32.71
C ALA A 663 56.71 37.56 31.25
N SER A 664 57.81 38.04 30.68
CA SER A 664 57.85 38.43 29.26
C SER A 664 57.70 37.22 28.33
N GLN A 665 58.31 36.08 28.68
CA GLN A 665 58.23 34.84 27.93
C GLN A 665 56.83 34.21 28.02
N GLU A 666 56.18 34.27 29.19
CA GLU A 666 54.77 33.89 29.35
C GLU A 666 53.83 34.78 28.54
N LEU A 667 54.07 36.10 28.49
CA LEU A 667 53.31 37.02 27.66
C LEU A 667 53.43 36.72 26.16
N ASP A 668 54.61 36.35 25.68
CA ASP A 668 54.80 35.96 24.27
C ASP A 668 54.09 34.63 23.96
N ILE A 669 54.13 33.64 24.87
CA ILE A 669 53.36 32.39 24.73
C ILE A 669 51.85 32.67 24.69
N LEU A 670 51.33 33.52 25.57
CA LEU A 670 49.91 33.91 25.58
C LEU A 670 49.51 34.68 24.32
N ARG A 671 50.40 35.52 23.79
CA ARG A 671 50.21 36.24 22.52
C ARG A 671 50.13 35.26 21.34
N ASP A 672 51.00 34.27 21.27
CA ASP A 672 50.97 33.25 20.23
C ASP A 672 49.72 32.36 20.31
N GLN A 673 49.30 31.97 21.51
CA GLN A 673 48.03 31.27 21.73
C GLN A 673 46.84 32.12 21.27
N THR A 674 46.83 33.42 21.58
CA THR A 674 45.79 34.36 21.15
C THR A 674 45.75 34.47 19.61
N ASN A 675 46.91 34.60 18.96
CA ASN A 675 47.03 34.63 17.50
C ASN A 675 46.50 33.33 16.87
N GLN A 676 46.80 32.17 17.47
CA GLN A 676 46.34 30.87 17.00
C GLN A 676 44.81 30.73 17.16
N GLN A 677 44.24 31.13 18.29
CA GLN A 677 42.79 31.16 18.50
C GLN A 677 42.10 32.08 17.49
N GLN A 678 42.64 33.27 17.23
CA GLN A 678 42.07 34.22 16.27
C GLN A 678 42.15 33.70 14.82
N MET A 679 43.19 32.94 14.46
CA MET A 679 43.26 32.22 13.19
C MET A 679 42.18 31.14 13.07
N ILE A 680 41.96 30.35 14.13
CA ILE A 680 40.91 29.32 14.18
C ILE A 680 39.52 29.96 14.05
N ILE A 681 39.24 31.03 14.80
CA ILE A 681 37.98 31.80 14.71
C ILE A 681 37.77 32.34 13.28
N SER A 682 38.81 32.89 12.64
CA SER A 682 38.75 33.35 11.24
C SER A 682 38.42 32.22 10.27
N LYS A 683 38.98 31.02 10.48
CA LYS A 683 38.68 29.82 9.69
C LYS A 683 37.23 29.35 9.91
N CYS A 684 36.79 29.20 11.16
CA CYS A 684 35.42 28.81 11.49
C CYS A 684 34.38 29.81 10.96
N ASN A 685 34.67 31.11 10.96
CA ASN A 685 33.80 32.12 10.38
C ASN A 685 33.68 32.00 8.85
N LYS A 686 34.76 31.63 8.14
CA LYS A 686 34.73 31.34 6.70
C LYS A 686 33.98 30.04 6.39
N GLU A 687 34.14 29.01 7.21
CA GLU A 687 33.39 27.75 7.06
C GLU A 687 31.90 27.95 7.34
N SER A 688 31.55 28.73 8.37
CA SER A 688 30.19 29.13 8.71
C SER A 688 29.51 29.93 7.60
N SER A 689 30.21 30.88 6.96
CA SER A 689 29.63 31.64 5.83
C SER A 689 29.39 30.76 4.61
N VAL A 690 30.29 29.82 4.30
CA VAL A 690 30.08 28.81 3.24
C VAL A 690 28.91 27.88 3.56
N LEU A 691 28.78 27.42 4.81
CA LEU A 691 27.64 26.60 5.25
C LEU A 691 26.31 27.38 5.15
N LYS A 692 26.30 28.66 5.52
CA LYS A 692 25.12 29.54 5.37
C LYS A 692 24.68 29.69 3.91
N ILE A 693 25.62 29.84 2.98
CA ILE A 693 25.31 29.89 1.54
C ILE A 693 24.74 28.55 1.05
N LYS A 694 25.34 27.42 1.45
CA LYS A 694 24.81 26.08 1.12
C LYS A 694 23.41 25.84 1.68
N LEU A 695 23.13 26.31 2.90
CA LEU A 695 21.80 26.24 3.52
C LEU A 695 20.76 27.03 2.73
N LEU A 696 21.09 28.25 2.30
CA LEU A 696 20.21 29.06 1.44
C LEU A 696 19.92 28.36 0.11
N GLN A 697 20.95 27.83 -0.56
CA GLN A 697 20.79 27.06 -1.80
C GLN A 697 19.94 25.78 -1.61
N ALA A 698 20.00 25.15 -0.43
CA ALA A 698 19.16 24.00 -0.09
C ALA A 698 17.70 24.40 0.16
N LEU A 699 17.46 25.58 0.77
CA LEU A 699 16.12 26.14 0.97
C LEU A 699 15.46 26.53 -0.36
N ASP A 700 16.20 27.16 -1.28
CA ASP A 700 15.69 27.51 -2.60
C ASP A 700 15.28 26.26 -3.39
N LYS A 701 16.08 25.19 -3.32
CA LYS A 701 15.74 23.87 -3.90
C LYS A 701 14.53 23.21 -3.23
N LEU A 702 14.38 23.35 -1.91
CA LEU A 702 13.21 22.83 -1.20
C LEU A 702 11.92 23.51 -1.69
N GLU A 703 11.95 24.84 -1.88
CA GLU A 703 10.80 25.59 -2.37
C GLU A 703 10.49 25.28 -3.85
N GLN A 704 11.52 25.06 -4.69
CA GLN A 704 11.35 24.54 -6.06
C GLN A 704 10.66 23.16 -6.06
N ASN A 705 11.19 22.19 -5.30
CA ASN A 705 10.60 20.86 -5.17
C ASN A 705 9.15 20.92 -4.65
N LYS A 706 8.83 21.86 -3.76
CA LYS A 706 7.48 22.08 -3.24
C LYS A 706 6.52 22.59 -4.32
N VAL A 707 6.97 23.48 -5.21
CA VAL A 707 6.18 23.90 -6.38
C VAL A 707 5.97 22.74 -7.35
N GLU A 708 6.99 21.92 -7.61
CA GLU A 708 6.87 20.71 -8.44
C GLU A 708 5.88 19.68 -7.84
N ILE A 709 5.91 19.47 -6.53
CA ILE A 709 4.93 18.62 -5.83
C ILE A 709 3.50 19.17 -5.98
N CYS A 710 3.31 20.49 -5.92
CA CYS A 710 1.99 21.09 -6.16
C CYS A 710 1.49 20.88 -7.60
N ASP A 711 2.36 21.02 -8.61
CA ASP A 711 2.02 20.76 -10.01
C ASP A 711 1.73 19.27 -10.28
N LEU A 712 2.51 18.37 -9.68
CA LEU A 712 2.27 16.91 -9.75
C LEU A 712 0.96 16.51 -9.07
N ASN A 713 0.63 17.09 -7.91
CA ASN A 713 -0.65 16.84 -7.24
C ASN A 713 -1.83 17.35 -8.07
N LEU A 714 -1.72 18.52 -8.70
CA LEU A 714 -2.76 19.05 -9.58
C LEU A 714 -2.99 18.14 -10.81
N LYS A 715 -1.91 17.59 -11.39
CA LYS A 715 -1.99 16.58 -12.46
C LYS A 715 -2.59 15.27 -11.97
N LEU A 716 -2.26 14.83 -10.75
CA LEU A 716 -2.87 13.66 -10.12
C LEU A 716 -4.39 13.84 -9.93
N ASP A 717 -4.83 14.97 -9.38
CA ASP A 717 -6.25 15.27 -9.20
C ASP A 717 -7.02 15.29 -10.53
N GLN A 718 -6.42 15.87 -11.58
CA GLN A 718 -7.00 15.85 -12.93
C GLN A 718 -7.11 14.41 -13.47
N THR A 719 -6.05 13.62 -13.42
CA THR A 719 -6.10 12.21 -13.92
C THR A 719 -7.05 11.33 -13.10
N VAL A 720 -7.20 11.58 -11.79
CA VAL A 720 -8.21 10.90 -10.94
C VAL A 720 -9.63 11.29 -11.35
N LYS A 721 -9.86 12.54 -11.76
CA LYS A 721 -11.14 12.99 -12.32
C LYS A 721 -11.44 12.32 -13.67
N ASP A 722 -10.48 12.32 -14.58
CA ASP A 722 -10.62 11.70 -15.91
C ASP A 722 -10.90 10.18 -15.79
N LEU A 723 -10.20 9.49 -14.88
CA LEU A 723 -10.43 8.08 -14.57
C LEU A 723 -11.83 7.82 -13.98
N ARG A 724 -12.34 8.73 -13.15
CA ARG A 724 -13.70 8.65 -12.58
C ARG A 724 -14.76 8.78 -13.68
N GLU A 725 -14.57 9.70 -14.61
CA GLU A 725 -15.46 9.91 -15.76
C GLU A 725 -15.46 8.68 -16.69
N SER A 726 -14.28 8.17 -17.05
CA SER A 726 -14.12 6.94 -17.84
C SER A 726 -14.73 5.69 -17.15
N ASN A 727 -14.54 5.52 -15.84
CA ASN A 727 -15.19 4.44 -15.08
C ASN A 727 -16.72 4.58 -15.06
N GLY A 728 -17.24 5.81 -15.05
CA GLY A 728 -18.66 6.10 -15.25
C GLY A 728 -19.18 5.72 -16.64
N GLU A 729 -18.37 5.84 -17.68
CA GLU A 729 -18.67 5.32 -19.02
C GLU A 729 -18.65 3.79 -19.08
N ILE A 730 -17.61 3.16 -18.51
CA ILE A 730 -17.51 1.69 -18.44
C ILE A 730 -18.73 1.09 -17.73
N ARG A 731 -19.19 1.67 -16.62
CA ARG A 731 -20.41 1.23 -15.93
C ARG A 731 -21.66 1.35 -16.81
N ARG A 732 -21.82 2.45 -17.56
CA ARG A 732 -22.94 2.63 -18.50
C ARG A 732 -22.90 1.60 -19.64
N LEU A 733 -21.71 1.33 -20.17
CA LEU A 733 -21.51 0.29 -21.19
C LEU A 733 -21.78 -1.11 -20.67
N LEU A 734 -21.41 -1.42 -19.42
CA LEU A 734 -21.67 -2.71 -18.78
C LEU A 734 -23.17 -2.96 -18.60
N VAL A 735 -23.93 -1.97 -18.13
CA VAL A 735 -25.40 -2.05 -18.02
C VAL A 735 -26.02 -2.26 -19.41
N ALA A 736 -25.63 -1.48 -20.41
CA ALA A 736 -26.13 -1.63 -21.78
C ALA A 736 -25.73 -2.98 -22.44
N ALA A 737 -24.62 -3.60 -22.02
CA ALA A 737 -24.23 -4.94 -22.45
C ALA A 737 -25.10 -6.02 -21.78
N GLN A 738 -25.34 -5.90 -20.47
CA GLN A 738 -26.20 -6.81 -19.72
C GLN A 738 -27.67 -6.77 -20.19
N GLU A 739 -28.19 -5.58 -20.51
CA GLU A 739 -29.51 -5.42 -21.15
C GLU A 739 -29.57 -6.14 -22.51
N LYS A 740 -28.54 -5.99 -23.35
CA LYS A 740 -28.45 -6.69 -24.64
C LYS A 740 -28.37 -8.21 -24.48
N GLU A 741 -27.64 -8.70 -23.49
CA GLU A 741 -27.54 -10.14 -23.19
C GLU A 741 -28.88 -10.71 -22.69
N SER A 742 -29.62 -9.95 -21.87
CA SER A 742 -30.98 -10.31 -21.47
C SER A 742 -31.94 -10.35 -22.66
N ILE A 743 -31.92 -9.35 -23.54
CA ILE A 743 -32.72 -9.32 -24.76
C ILE A 743 -32.36 -10.49 -25.69
N LEU A 744 -31.07 -10.76 -25.89
CA LEU A 744 -30.61 -11.88 -26.72
C LEU A 744 -31.07 -13.23 -26.16
N SER A 745 -31.04 -13.40 -24.83
CA SER A 745 -31.53 -14.61 -24.15
C SER A 745 -33.04 -14.80 -24.34
N LEU A 746 -33.82 -13.71 -24.26
CA LEU A 746 -35.26 -13.72 -24.52
C LEU A 746 -35.57 -14.05 -25.99
N VAL A 747 -34.85 -13.45 -26.94
CA VAL A 747 -34.99 -13.74 -28.37
C VAL A 747 -34.69 -15.21 -28.66
N LYS A 748 -33.59 -15.74 -28.12
CA LYS A 748 -33.23 -17.16 -28.29
C LYS A 748 -34.29 -18.10 -27.72
N ALA A 749 -34.85 -17.80 -26.54
CA ALA A 749 -35.94 -18.60 -25.97
C ALA A 749 -37.19 -18.58 -26.87
N ASN A 750 -37.51 -17.44 -27.48
CA ASN A 750 -38.63 -17.33 -28.43
C ASN A 750 -38.35 -18.04 -29.77
N GLU A 751 -37.12 -18.00 -30.29
CA GLU A 751 -36.71 -18.77 -31.47
C GLU A 751 -36.80 -20.27 -31.23
N ASP A 752 -36.38 -20.76 -30.06
CA ASP A 752 -36.49 -22.18 -29.70
C ASP A 752 -37.95 -22.62 -29.47
N GLU A 753 -38.83 -21.73 -29.01
CA GLU A 753 -40.27 -22.02 -28.93
C GLU A 753 -40.93 -22.05 -30.32
N HIS A 754 -40.62 -21.08 -31.20
CA HIS A 754 -41.04 -21.12 -32.60
C HIS A 754 -40.51 -22.36 -33.35
N ARG A 755 -39.31 -22.84 -33.00
CA ARG A 755 -38.76 -24.10 -33.54
C ARG A 755 -39.64 -25.30 -33.17
N LYS A 756 -40.05 -25.45 -31.90
CA LYS A 756 -40.97 -26.52 -31.45
C LYS A 756 -42.34 -26.42 -32.11
N GLN A 757 -42.86 -25.20 -32.26
CA GLN A 757 -44.12 -24.94 -32.97
C GLN A 757 -44.02 -25.37 -34.43
N MET A 758 -42.93 -25.03 -35.11
CA MET A 758 -42.66 -25.44 -36.49
C MET A 758 -42.54 -26.98 -36.61
N GLU A 759 -41.82 -27.62 -35.70
CA GLU A 759 -41.69 -29.09 -35.66
C GLU A 759 -43.05 -29.78 -35.45
N SER A 760 -43.90 -29.23 -34.58
CA SER A 760 -45.28 -29.69 -34.37
C SER A 760 -46.15 -29.51 -35.63
N ILE A 761 -45.99 -28.40 -36.34
CA ILE A 761 -46.67 -28.14 -37.62
C ILE A 761 -46.20 -29.11 -38.71
N ILE A 762 -44.90 -29.41 -38.78
CA ILE A 762 -44.34 -30.39 -39.73
C ILE A 762 -44.97 -31.77 -39.48
N ILE A 763 -44.98 -32.24 -38.23
CA ILE A 763 -45.60 -33.53 -37.86
C ILE A 763 -47.10 -33.56 -38.25
N LEU A 764 -47.83 -32.46 -38.00
CA LEU A 764 -49.24 -32.35 -38.39
C LEU A 764 -49.44 -32.39 -39.92
N VAL A 765 -48.58 -31.71 -40.68
CA VAL A 765 -48.62 -31.67 -42.15
C VAL A 765 -48.24 -33.03 -42.76
N GLU A 766 -47.25 -33.73 -42.18
CA GLU A 766 -46.88 -35.09 -42.59
C GLU A 766 -48.03 -36.08 -42.34
N GLY A 767 -48.63 -36.06 -41.15
CA GLY A 767 -49.80 -36.90 -40.84
C GLY A 767 -51.02 -36.59 -41.70
N LEU A 768 -51.27 -35.31 -42.01
CA LEU A 768 -52.34 -34.92 -42.95
C LEU A 768 -52.03 -35.39 -44.38
N SER A 769 -50.78 -35.30 -44.82
CA SER A 769 -50.33 -35.77 -46.14
C SER A 769 -50.53 -37.28 -46.29
N GLU A 770 -50.18 -38.07 -45.25
CA GLU A 770 -50.44 -39.52 -45.22
C GLU A 770 -51.96 -39.82 -45.26
N ALA A 771 -52.77 -39.08 -44.49
CA ALA A 771 -54.22 -39.23 -44.50
C ALA A 771 -54.85 -38.91 -45.87
N VAL A 772 -54.36 -37.87 -46.56
CA VAL A 772 -54.79 -37.50 -47.92
C VAL A 772 -54.36 -38.58 -48.92
N ALA A 773 -53.10 -39.04 -48.91
CA ALA A 773 -52.65 -40.12 -49.78
C ALA A 773 -53.46 -41.41 -49.58
N GLY A 774 -53.79 -41.75 -48.33
CA GLY A 774 -54.69 -42.85 -48.00
C GLY A 774 -56.12 -42.65 -48.51
N PHE A 775 -56.63 -41.42 -48.52
CA PHE A 775 -57.93 -41.07 -49.10
C PHE A 775 -57.91 -41.16 -50.64
N GLU A 776 -56.89 -40.60 -51.29
CA GLU A 776 -56.70 -40.68 -52.75
C GLU A 776 -56.65 -42.13 -53.23
N CYS A 777 -55.91 -43.01 -52.55
CA CYS A 777 -55.90 -44.45 -52.82
C CYS A 777 -57.31 -45.06 -52.74
N ARG A 778 -58.06 -44.79 -51.66
CA ARG A 778 -59.44 -45.29 -51.49
C ARG A 778 -60.38 -44.78 -52.60
N VAL A 779 -60.26 -43.51 -52.99
CA VAL A 779 -61.04 -42.91 -54.09
C VAL A 779 -60.66 -43.52 -55.43
N ALA A 780 -59.37 -43.66 -55.74
CA ALA A 780 -58.89 -44.27 -56.98
C ALA A 780 -59.38 -45.72 -57.13
N GLU A 781 -59.35 -46.52 -56.05
CA GLU A 781 -59.94 -47.84 -56.04
C GLU A 781 -61.47 -47.81 -56.23
N ALA A 782 -62.17 -46.91 -55.55
CA ALA A 782 -63.63 -46.78 -55.68
C ALA A 782 -64.04 -46.38 -57.11
N MET A 783 -63.33 -45.43 -57.73
CA MET A 783 -63.50 -45.05 -59.13
C MET A 783 -63.19 -46.22 -60.06
N LYS A 784 -62.12 -46.99 -59.82
CA LYS A 784 -61.81 -48.21 -60.60
C LYS A 784 -62.92 -49.26 -60.51
N ARG A 785 -63.45 -49.52 -59.31
CA ARG A 785 -64.62 -50.40 -59.09
C ARG A 785 -65.87 -49.86 -59.83
N SER A 786 -66.11 -48.56 -59.78
CA SER A 786 -67.24 -47.91 -60.46
C SER A 786 -67.12 -48.01 -61.98
N ASN A 787 -65.93 -47.75 -62.54
CA ASN A 787 -65.66 -47.87 -63.97
C ASN A 787 -65.86 -49.31 -64.47
N LEU A 788 -65.36 -50.32 -63.74
CA LEU A 788 -65.62 -51.74 -64.07
C LEU A 788 -67.11 -52.09 -64.04
N ARG A 789 -67.88 -51.55 -63.09
CA ARG A 789 -69.34 -51.71 -63.05
C ARG A 789 -70.02 -51.02 -64.24
N LEU A 790 -69.58 -49.82 -64.60
CA LEU A 790 -70.12 -49.06 -65.74
C LEU A 790 -69.79 -49.72 -67.08
N GLU A 791 -68.59 -50.28 -67.23
CA GLU A 791 -68.17 -51.04 -68.41
C GLU A 791 -68.99 -52.33 -68.57
N ASN A 792 -69.27 -53.04 -67.47
CA ASN A 792 -70.18 -54.19 -67.47
C ASN A 792 -71.63 -53.79 -67.79
N LEU A 793 -72.13 -52.65 -67.29
CA LEU A 793 -73.44 -52.13 -67.68
C LEU A 793 -73.46 -51.69 -69.16
N SER A 794 -72.36 -51.15 -69.67
CA SER A 794 -72.20 -50.77 -71.08
C SER A 794 -72.25 -52.00 -71.98
N SER A 795 -71.54 -53.09 -71.65
CA SER A 795 -71.59 -54.34 -72.41
C SER A 795 -72.99 -54.99 -72.40
N GLN A 796 -73.69 -54.95 -71.25
CA GLN A 796 -75.10 -55.34 -71.14
C GLN A 796 -76.03 -54.44 -71.95
N SER A 797 -75.77 -53.13 -72.01
CA SER A 797 -76.53 -52.23 -72.88
C SER A 797 -76.33 -52.56 -74.36
N GLY A 798 -75.11 -53.00 -74.75
CA GLY A 798 -74.80 -53.45 -76.10
C GLY A 798 -75.62 -54.69 -76.51
N SER A 799 -75.76 -55.68 -75.63
CA SER A 799 -76.61 -56.85 -75.90
C SER A 799 -78.11 -56.49 -75.93
N LEU A 800 -78.56 -55.58 -75.07
CA LEU A 800 -79.94 -55.06 -75.10
C LEU A 800 -80.23 -54.28 -76.40
N ILE A 801 -79.29 -53.47 -76.88
CA ILE A 801 -79.37 -52.77 -78.18
C ILE A 801 -79.44 -53.76 -79.34
N GLN A 802 -78.66 -54.85 -79.31
CA GLN A 802 -78.79 -55.92 -80.31
C GLN A 802 -80.18 -56.58 -80.25
N MET A 803 -80.69 -56.88 -79.05
CA MET A 803 -82.02 -57.47 -78.87
C MET A 803 -83.15 -56.55 -79.36
N ALA A 804 -83.06 -55.25 -79.04
CA ALA A 804 -83.99 -54.23 -79.53
C ALA A 804 -83.94 -54.10 -81.07
N ASN A 805 -82.76 -54.19 -81.68
CA ASN A 805 -82.61 -54.21 -83.14
C ASN A 805 -83.22 -55.47 -83.78
N ILE A 806 -83.07 -56.65 -83.17
CA ILE A 806 -83.73 -57.88 -83.60
C ILE A 806 -85.27 -57.72 -83.50
N LEU A 807 -85.77 -57.16 -82.40
CA LEU A 807 -87.19 -56.91 -82.20
C LEU A 807 -87.74 -55.93 -83.24
N LYS A 808 -87.01 -54.84 -83.53
CA LYS A 808 -87.35 -53.83 -84.55
C LYS A 808 -87.41 -54.45 -85.96
N ARG A 809 -86.46 -55.34 -86.32
CA ARG A 809 -86.50 -56.09 -87.58
C ARG A 809 -87.72 -57.01 -87.67
N LYS A 810 -88.02 -57.76 -86.60
CA LYS A 810 -89.25 -58.59 -86.53
C LYS A 810 -90.52 -57.75 -86.66
N GLY A 811 -90.59 -56.60 -85.98
CA GLY A 811 -91.72 -55.67 -86.08
C GLY A 811 -91.94 -55.15 -87.51
N LEU A 812 -90.85 -54.76 -88.19
CA LEU A 812 -90.88 -54.39 -89.62
C LEU A 812 -91.38 -55.54 -90.50
N GLN A 813 -90.92 -56.77 -90.26
CA GLN A 813 -91.33 -57.96 -91.00
C GLN A 813 -92.81 -58.30 -90.78
N TYR A 814 -93.32 -58.17 -89.54
CA TYR A 814 -94.75 -58.33 -89.26
C TYR A 814 -95.58 -57.24 -89.93
N LYS A 815 -95.14 -55.97 -89.90
CA LYS A 815 -95.79 -54.87 -90.60
C LYS A 815 -95.90 -55.13 -92.11
N GLN A 816 -94.80 -55.49 -92.77
CA GLN A 816 -94.79 -55.81 -94.21
C GLN A 816 -95.69 -57.00 -94.56
N ASN A 817 -95.77 -58.02 -93.69
CA ASN A 817 -96.66 -59.16 -93.92
C ASN A 817 -98.14 -58.80 -93.71
N LEU A 818 -98.46 -57.88 -92.80
CA LEU A 818 -99.81 -57.35 -92.63
C LEU A 818 -100.20 -56.47 -93.82
N GLU A 819 -99.34 -55.54 -94.24
CA GLU A 819 -99.53 -54.69 -95.42
C GLU A 819 -99.80 -55.53 -96.68
N ARG A 820 -98.99 -56.58 -96.92
CA ARG A 820 -99.23 -57.50 -98.04
C ARG A 820 -100.60 -58.17 -97.95
N ARG A 821 -101.00 -58.68 -96.78
CA ARG A 821 -102.33 -59.29 -96.58
C ARG A 821 -103.47 -58.30 -96.80
N CYS A 822 -103.32 -57.04 -96.39
CA CYS A 822 -104.31 -56.00 -96.66
C CYS A 822 -104.43 -55.73 -98.16
N SER A 823 -103.33 -55.60 -98.90
CA SER A 823 -103.36 -55.43 -100.36
C SER A 823 -103.87 -56.66 -101.12
N ASP A 824 -103.67 -57.87 -100.58
CA ASP A 824 -104.26 -59.09 -101.16
C ASP A 824 -105.78 -59.16 -100.90
N LEU A 825 -106.24 -58.67 -99.74
CA LEU A 825 -107.66 -58.57 -99.39
C LEU A 825 -108.38 -57.49 -100.23
N GLU A 826 -107.78 -56.32 -100.38
CA GLU A 826 -108.28 -55.19 -101.19
C GLU A 826 -108.47 -55.60 -102.66
N LYS A 827 -107.54 -56.38 -103.22
CA LYS A 827 -107.71 -56.97 -104.56
C LYS A 827 -108.90 -57.92 -104.63
N ALA A 828 -109.05 -58.81 -103.65
CA ALA A 828 -110.16 -59.74 -103.61
C ALA A 828 -111.51 -59.02 -103.46
N GLU A 829 -111.55 -57.91 -102.70
CA GLU A 829 -112.72 -57.02 -102.59
C GLU A 829 -113.05 -56.42 -103.97
N THR A 830 -112.08 -55.81 -104.67
CA THR A 830 -112.32 -55.26 -106.02
C THR A 830 -112.72 -56.32 -107.07
N GLU A 831 -112.27 -57.56 -106.93
CA GLU A 831 -112.67 -58.68 -107.80
C GLU A 831 -114.11 -59.13 -107.52
N VAL A 832 -114.52 -59.14 -106.24
CA VAL A 832 -115.91 -59.41 -105.83
C VAL A 832 -116.84 -58.28 -106.27
N ASP A 833 -116.44 -57.02 -106.18
CA ASP A 833 -117.22 -55.87 -106.65
C ASP A 833 -117.42 -55.94 -108.19
N LEU A 834 -116.36 -56.23 -108.96
CA LEU A 834 -116.45 -56.43 -110.42
C LEU A 834 -117.41 -57.56 -110.80
N LEU A 835 -117.39 -58.68 -110.07
CA LEU A 835 -118.34 -59.78 -110.27
C LEU A 835 -119.77 -59.39 -109.84
N GLY A 836 -119.92 -58.53 -108.83
CA GLY A 836 -121.19 -57.93 -108.43
C GLY A 836 -121.80 -57.08 -109.55
N ASP A 837 -121.00 -56.17 -110.11
CA ASP A 837 -121.37 -55.32 -111.27
C ASP A 837 -121.79 -56.18 -112.48
N GLU A 838 -121.05 -57.24 -112.81
CA GLU A 838 -121.41 -58.17 -113.89
C GLU A 838 -122.76 -58.87 -113.62
N VAL A 839 -122.99 -59.33 -112.39
CA VAL A 839 -124.26 -59.96 -111.98
C VAL A 839 -125.42 -58.97 -112.05
N GLU A 840 -125.24 -57.72 -111.62
CA GLU A 840 -126.28 -56.69 -111.66
C GLU A 840 -126.60 -56.27 -113.12
N VAL A 841 -125.60 -56.18 -114.00
CA VAL A 841 -125.81 -55.98 -115.44
C VAL A 841 -126.59 -57.14 -116.07
N LEU A 842 -126.27 -58.39 -115.71
CA LEU A 842 -126.99 -59.58 -116.18
C LEU A 842 -128.44 -59.63 -115.68
N LEU A 843 -128.69 -59.27 -114.41
CA LEU A 843 -130.04 -59.13 -113.84
C LEU A 843 -130.84 -58.05 -114.57
N GLY A 844 -130.27 -56.87 -114.78
CA GLY A 844 -130.93 -55.78 -115.52
C GLY A 844 -131.17 -56.10 -117.01
N LEU A 845 -130.38 -56.99 -117.62
CA LEU A 845 -130.65 -57.52 -118.96
C LEU A 845 -131.82 -58.51 -118.94
N LEU A 846 -131.85 -59.41 -117.96
CA LEU A 846 -132.93 -60.38 -117.76
C LEU A 846 -134.27 -59.68 -117.48
N GLU A 847 -134.26 -58.59 -116.69
CA GLU A 847 -135.45 -57.76 -116.46
C GLU A 847 -135.97 -57.11 -117.75
N LYS A 848 -135.09 -56.56 -118.59
CA LYS A 848 -135.50 -55.99 -119.90
C LYS A 848 -136.08 -57.05 -120.83
N ILE A 849 -135.49 -58.25 -120.87
CA ILE A 849 -136.02 -59.40 -121.62
C ILE A 849 -137.41 -59.78 -121.09
N TYR A 850 -137.56 -59.85 -119.77
CA TYR A 850 -138.82 -60.15 -119.10
C TYR A 850 -139.92 -59.13 -119.40
N VAL A 851 -139.64 -57.82 -119.27
CA VAL A 851 -140.60 -56.75 -119.61
C VAL A 851 -140.98 -56.79 -121.09
N GLY A 852 -140.02 -57.05 -121.98
CA GLY A 852 -140.28 -57.25 -123.40
C GLY A 852 -141.22 -58.42 -123.68
N LEU A 853 -141.03 -59.55 -123.00
CA LEU A 853 -141.91 -60.72 -123.10
C LEU A 853 -143.30 -60.49 -122.48
N ASP A 854 -143.39 -59.80 -121.34
CA ASP A 854 -144.65 -59.50 -120.66
C ASP A 854 -145.52 -58.53 -121.49
N HIS A 855 -144.91 -57.61 -122.25
CA HIS A 855 -145.65 -56.74 -123.20
C HIS A 855 -146.40 -57.55 -124.27
N TYR A 856 -145.81 -58.65 -124.76
CA TYR A 856 -146.46 -59.55 -125.74
C TYR A 856 -147.35 -60.62 -125.08
N SER A 857 -147.52 -60.61 -123.75
CA SER A 857 -148.38 -61.53 -122.99
C SER A 857 -149.79 -61.74 -123.56
N PRO A 858 -150.51 -60.71 -124.08
CA PRO A 858 -151.83 -60.90 -124.69
C PRO A 858 -151.82 -61.85 -125.90
N ILE A 859 -150.73 -61.86 -126.68
CA ILE A 859 -150.53 -62.72 -127.86
C ILE A 859 -149.95 -64.07 -127.42
N LEU A 860 -149.00 -64.06 -126.48
CA LEU A 860 -148.34 -65.26 -125.95
C LEU A 860 -149.25 -66.17 -125.11
N LYS A 861 -150.46 -65.72 -124.74
CA LYS A 861 -151.50 -66.58 -124.11
C LYS A 861 -151.85 -67.85 -124.90
N HIS A 862 -151.58 -67.88 -126.21
CA HIS A 862 -151.77 -69.08 -127.04
C HIS A 862 -150.59 -70.08 -126.99
N TYR A 863 -149.48 -69.76 -126.32
CA TYR A 863 -148.28 -70.59 -126.20
C TYR A 863 -147.94 -70.90 -124.74
N THR A 864 -148.52 -71.98 -124.21
CA THR A 864 -148.44 -72.36 -122.78
C THR A 864 -147.02 -72.43 -122.22
N GLY A 865 -146.06 -72.99 -122.98
CA GLY A 865 -144.67 -73.13 -122.52
C GLY A 865 -143.91 -71.82 -122.33
N VAL A 866 -144.23 -70.78 -123.11
CA VAL A 866 -143.60 -69.44 -122.95
C VAL A 866 -144.13 -68.75 -121.69
N MET A 867 -145.41 -68.95 -121.37
CA MET A 867 -146.06 -68.40 -120.18
C MET A 867 -145.50 -68.97 -118.87
N GLU A 868 -145.06 -70.23 -118.85
CA GLU A 868 -144.41 -70.83 -117.67
C GLU A 868 -143.01 -70.28 -117.42
N ILE A 869 -142.21 -70.10 -118.48
CA ILE A 869 -140.89 -69.44 -118.38
C ILE A 869 -141.03 -67.98 -117.93
N LEU A 870 -142.02 -67.25 -118.46
CA LEU A 870 -142.35 -65.88 -118.02
C LEU A 870 -142.67 -65.82 -116.51
N LYS A 871 -143.40 -66.79 -115.96
CA LYS A 871 -143.66 -66.88 -114.52
C LYS A 871 -142.42 -67.23 -113.71
N LEU A 872 -141.54 -68.09 -114.23
CA LEU A 872 -140.30 -68.47 -113.54
C LEU A 872 -139.34 -67.28 -113.47
N VAL A 873 -139.14 -66.57 -114.60
CA VAL A 873 -138.32 -65.35 -114.67
C VAL A 873 -138.93 -64.23 -113.82
N ARG A 874 -140.27 -64.08 -113.80
CA ARG A 874 -140.95 -63.15 -112.87
C ARG A 874 -140.55 -63.45 -111.42
N ARG A 875 -140.65 -64.70 -110.97
CA ARG A 875 -140.36 -65.13 -109.59
C ARG A 875 -138.91 -64.87 -109.18
N GLU A 876 -137.97 -65.11 -110.09
CA GLU A 876 -136.54 -64.92 -109.83
C GLU A 876 -136.15 -63.44 -109.84
N LEU A 877 -136.75 -62.61 -110.70
CA LEU A 877 -136.57 -61.16 -110.70
C LEU A 877 -137.29 -60.45 -109.54
N SER A 878 -138.44 -60.97 -109.09
CA SER A 878 -139.18 -60.43 -107.93
C SER A 878 -138.58 -60.85 -106.58
N GLY A 879 -137.51 -61.65 -106.56
CA GLY A 879 -136.90 -62.18 -105.35
C GLY A 879 -137.79 -63.15 -104.57
N GLU A 880 -138.86 -63.68 -105.18
CA GLU A 880 -139.83 -64.57 -104.52
C GLU A 880 -139.35 -66.04 -104.42
N SER A 881 -138.09 -66.32 -104.78
CA SER A 881 -137.48 -67.66 -104.70
C SER A 881 -136.44 -67.86 -103.59
N THR A 882 -135.89 -66.79 -102.99
CA THR A 882 -134.80 -66.89 -102.00
C THR A 882 -135.08 -66.11 -100.72
N LYS A 883 -135.72 -66.84 -99.81
CA LYS A 883 -135.38 -66.81 -98.39
C LYS A 883 -134.34 -67.89 -98.10
#